data_AF-A0A4Y2NPM6-F1
#
_entry.id   AF-A0A4Y2NPM6-F1
#
_cell.length_a   1.000
_cell.length_b   1.000
_cell.length_c   1.000
_cell.angle_alpha   90.00
_cell.angle_beta   90.00
_cell.angle_gamma   90.00
#
_symmetry.space_group_name_H-M   'P 1'
#
loop_
_entity.id
_entity.type
_entity.pdbx_description
1 polymer ?
#
loop_
_entity_poly.entity_id
_entity_poly.type
_entity_poly.pdbx_seq_one_letter_code
_entity_poly.pdbx_strand_id
1 'polypeptide(L)'
;MSESPCALFTKICVVPPVGEDLLLILCFNHCPCNGATPVNFYLVFNKSCPWGWGALFLRRAWGSLFPAGSFGPKPLGWAVPAWVFIFQSPDRQVAKRMRDALGKVLDRLSTQRLFHFLLKHNKISPNQFGFTPGRSATEAIIQLKDWIAAARAQKKHSAIISLDVKSAFSRVWWPLVLHNLKKSGCPRNLFKLAASFLEGRSISFKYGDTVTSRDYSIGCPQGSNSGPLYWLLVVNDALDLDFGQDVRILAYADDIYLFVEATGKQNIKKYAESSLSKLQEWSLSAKVQFAHEKTQLIPFGKNGRHKHPPYCSFNGKAIKLARQLRILGVVLDDYLNGNPHIQHVGEKILKILNRLTIARTRRGLSGRVLKLLYKRALERILVYAAPAWWTGTVKQTTKINSIQRQILLAVTGAFRTTSTAALQIISGVEPADLVCEMETALYRIKHSLPNPNFLGAQLESGQAERYSPSWRHPGSISPATWDLNSPDFSLGIFTDGSKINGHVGAAFSVFDPIHSGDLQFRLDDHCSVFQAELTAIKQALLWKKAQRPSAHCHLFTDSLSSLKALQKFKPNNNLVEDIQDLMDGSVSLHWVKAHFGIVGNEMADKAAKEASDRQVVDIHLGIPERTTKLHVKNLLLKEWQDRWNKTDTKGRYTFGILPKVSTKICIDNHLLSQMVTNHGLCPYYLKRFQLRDCNCRCGEDQNDDIQHFLFWCPLLSSERSLLRPGMSIQQILQDKRKIRGQVHPQFCLQSSAGHL
;
A
#
# COMPACT_ATOMS: atom_id res chain seq x y z
N MET A 1 -6.14 -25.05 -45.97
CA MET A 1 -7.17 -24.13 -45.46
C MET A 1 -6.54 -23.29 -44.35
N SER A 2 -6.18 -22.05 -44.69
CA SER A 2 -5.47 -21.10 -43.83
C SER A 2 -6.43 -20.46 -42.82
N GLU A 3 -6.22 -20.70 -41.53
CA GLU A 3 -6.91 -19.94 -40.47
C GLU A 3 -6.64 -18.43 -40.65
N SER A 4 -7.67 -17.59 -40.49
CA SER A 4 -7.54 -16.15 -40.65
C SER A 4 -6.60 -15.54 -39.60
N PRO A 5 -5.87 -14.45 -39.89
CA PRO A 5 -5.04 -13.75 -38.89
C PRO A 5 -5.82 -13.34 -37.63
N CYS A 6 -7.13 -13.08 -37.77
CA CYS A 6 -8.03 -12.84 -36.65
C CYS A 6 -8.21 -14.07 -35.74
N ALA A 7 -8.35 -15.28 -36.29
CA ALA A 7 -8.46 -16.51 -35.50
C ALA A 7 -7.16 -16.85 -34.74
N LEU A 8 -6.00 -16.55 -35.33
CA LEU A 8 -4.69 -16.66 -34.67
C LEU A 8 -4.53 -15.61 -33.56
N PHE A 9 -5.05 -14.40 -33.76
CA PHE A 9 -5.11 -13.32 -32.78
C PHE A 9 -6.01 -13.67 -31.58
N THR A 10 -7.14 -14.36 -31.80
CA THR A 10 -7.99 -14.88 -30.71
C THR A 10 -7.27 -15.94 -29.89
N LYS A 11 -6.38 -16.74 -30.50
CA LYS A 11 -5.54 -17.74 -29.79
C LYS A 11 -4.31 -17.15 -29.09
N ILE A 12 -3.76 -16.02 -29.57
CA ILE A 12 -2.49 -15.43 -29.07
C ILE A 12 -2.71 -14.20 -28.16
N CYS A 13 -3.70 -13.35 -28.46
CA CYS A 13 -3.96 -12.07 -27.78
C CYS A 13 -5.27 -12.04 -26.99
N VAL A 14 -6.19 -12.98 -27.23
CA VAL A 14 -7.49 -13.15 -26.53
C VAL A 14 -8.14 -11.83 -26.10
N VAL A 15 -8.54 -11.03 -27.08
CA VAL A 15 -9.64 -10.08 -26.94
C VAL A 15 -10.88 -10.86 -27.42
N PRO A 16 -12.01 -10.90 -26.68
CA PRO A 16 -13.25 -11.44 -27.24
C PRO A 16 -13.62 -10.67 -28.52
N PRO A 17 -14.55 -11.14 -29.38
CA PRO A 17 -15.00 -10.39 -30.55
C PRO A 17 -15.85 -9.15 -30.18
N VAL A 18 -15.43 -8.40 -29.16
CA VAL A 18 -16.07 -7.21 -28.64
C VAL A 18 -15.00 -6.11 -28.53
N GLY A 19 -14.96 -5.26 -29.56
CA GLY A 19 -14.52 -3.87 -29.49
C GLY A 19 -13.02 -3.57 -29.35
N GLU A 20 -12.60 -2.53 -30.06
CA GLU A 20 -11.28 -1.87 -30.00
C GLU A 20 -10.95 -1.28 -28.61
N ASP A 21 -11.90 -1.32 -27.67
CA ASP A 21 -11.83 -0.76 -26.32
C ASP A 21 -10.85 -1.48 -25.37
N LEU A 22 -10.58 -2.78 -25.58
CA LEU A 22 -9.69 -3.55 -24.70
C LEU A 22 -8.22 -3.08 -24.77
N LEU A 23 -7.80 -2.62 -25.94
CA LEU A 23 -6.46 -2.03 -26.17
C LEU A 23 -6.35 -0.65 -25.53
N LEU A 24 -7.44 0.13 -25.52
CA LEU A 24 -7.53 1.44 -24.87
C LEU A 24 -7.44 1.33 -23.33
N ILE A 25 -8.09 0.34 -22.71
CA ILE A 25 -8.05 0.13 -21.24
C ILE A 25 -6.63 -0.22 -20.74
N LEU A 26 -5.86 -0.98 -21.53
CA LEU A 26 -4.46 -1.28 -21.24
C LEU A 26 -3.55 -0.04 -21.38
N CYS A 27 -3.87 0.86 -22.32
CA CYS A 27 -3.20 2.15 -22.49
C CYS A 27 -3.52 3.12 -21.31
N PHE A 28 -4.77 3.20 -20.85
CA PHE A 28 -5.15 4.07 -19.71
C PHE A 28 -4.49 3.65 -18.39
N ASN A 29 -4.31 2.35 -18.15
CA ASN A 29 -3.55 1.83 -16.99
C ASN A 29 -2.03 2.12 -17.04
N HIS A 30 -1.54 2.77 -18.10
CA HIS A 30 -0.16 3.26 -18.21
C HIS A 30 0.00 4.73 -17.77
N CYS A 31 -1.12 5.44 -17.53
CA CYS A 31 -1.13 6.86 -17.16
C CYS A 31 -0.96 7.23 -15.66
N PRO A 32 -0.41 6.42 -14.71
CA PRO A 32 -0.01 6.95 -13.40
C PRO A 32 1.46 7.40 -13.32
N CYS A 33 2.27 7.21 -14.35
CA CYS A 33 3.71 7.49 -14.29
C CYS A 33 4.13 8.59 -15.28
N ASN A 34 4.07 9.84 -14.84
CA ASN A 34 4.61 10.98 -15.57
C ASN A 34 6.13 10.85 -15.73
N GLY A 35 6.55 10.61 -16.97
CA GLY A 35 7.91 10.81 -17.45
C GLY A 35 7.82 11.06 -18.95
N ALA A 36 7.94 12.32 -19.36
CA ALA A 36 7.81 12.74 -20.75
C ALA A 36 8.95 12.18 -21.62
N THR A 37 8.61 11.70 -22.82
CA THR A 37 9.54 11.37 -23.91
C THR A 37 9.88 12.63 -24.72
N PRO A 38 11.09 12.76 -25.31
CA PRO A 38 11.46 13.91 -26.15
C PRO A 38 10.84 13.91 -27.56
N VAL A 39 9.84 13.06 -27.82
CA VAL A 39 9.04 13.11 -29.05
C VAL A 39 7.61 13.33 -28.60
N ASN A 40 7.07 14.50 -28.95
CA ASN A 40 5.71 14.94 -28.65
C ASN A 40 4.67 13.96 -29.20
N PHE A 41 4.25 13.01 -28.37
CA PHE A 41 2.93 12.39 -28.47
C PHE A 41 2.31 12.40 -27.07
N TYR A 42 1.63 13.50 -26.77
CA TYR A 42 0.60 13.49 -25.73
C TYR A 42 -0.46 12.46 -26.16
N LEU A 43 -0.53 11.32 -25.48
CA LEU A 43 -1.70 10.45 -25.52
C LEU A 43 -2.81 11.10 -24.69
N VAL A 44 -3.27 12.27 -25.14
CA VAL A 44 -4.62 12.74 -24.85
C VAL A 44 -5.46 12.16 -25.97
N PHE A 45 -6.07 10.99 -25.74
CA PHE A 45 -7.22 10.59 -26.53
C PHE A 45 -8.35 11.57 -26.18
N ASN A 46 -8.35 12.72 -26.87
CA ASN A 46 -9.50 13.58 -26.93
C ASN A 46 -10.57 12.81 -27.74
N LYS A 47 -11.83 12.88 -27.32
CA LYS A 47 -12.98 12.14 -27.87
C LYS A 47 -13.30 12.43 -29.36
N SER A 48 -12.38 13.06 -30.09
CA SER A 48 -12.60 13.66 -31.41
C SER A 48 -11.72 13.07 -32.53
N CYS A 49 -10.95 12.01 -32.26
CA CYS A 49 -10.12 11.38 -33.31
C CYS A 49 -10.96 10.34 -34.08
N PRO A 50 -11.07 10.42 -35.42
CA PRO A 50 -11.84 9.46 -36.22
C PRO A 50 -11.28 8.05 -36.05
N TRP A 51 -12.14 7.16 -35.54
CA TRP A 51 -11.88 5.77 -35.12
C TRP A 51 -11.13 4.89 -36.16
N GLY A 52 -11.06 5.29 -37.44
CA GLY A 52 -10.42 4.52 -38.52
C GLY A 52 -8.88 4.51 -38.55
N TRP A 53 -8.19 5.55 -38.06
CA TRP A 53 -6.73 5.67 -38.26
C TRP A 53 -5.91 4.88 -37.23
N GLY A 54 -6.39 4.76 -35.99
CA GLY A 54 -5.76 3.93 -34.95
C GLY A 54 -5.84 2.43 -35.25
N ALA A 55 -6.99 1.99 -35.79
CA ALA A 55 -7.26 0.61 -36.17
C ALA A 55 -6.37 0.13 -37.34
N LEU A 56 -6.16 0.99 -38.35
CA LEU A 56 -5.30 0.72 -39.50
C LEU A 56 -3.81 0.63 -39.10
N PHE A 57 -3.35 1.47 -38.17
CA PHE A 57 -1.98 1.43 -37.66
C PHE A 57 -1.72 0.18 -36.81
N LEU A 58 -2.66 -0.20 -35.94
CA LEU A 58 -2.59 -1.44 -35.17
C LEU A 58 -2.63 -2.68 -36.08
N ARG A 59 -3.49 -2.70 -37.10
CA ARG A 59 -3.51 -3.78 -38.11
C ARG A 59 -2.21 -3.88 -38.90
N ARG A 60 -1.58 -2.77 -39.31
CA ARG A 60 -0.28 -2.77 -40.01
C ARG A 60 0.86 -3.22 -39.11
N ALA A 61 0.94 -2.70 -37.88
CA ALA A 61 1.97 -3.09 -36.91
C ALA A 61 1.84 -4.56 -36.48
N TRP A 62 0.61 -5.09 -36.40
CA TRP A 62 0.36 -6.51 -36.11
C TRP A 62 0.55 -7.40 -37.33
N GLY A 63 0.18 -6.94 -38.53
CA GLY A 63 0.49 -7.63 -39.80
C GLY A 63 1.99 -7.85 -39.99
N SER A 64 2.84 -6.93 -39.52
CA SER A 64 4.29 -7.11 -39.51
C SER A 64 4.83 -8.07 -38.44
N LEU A 65 4.10 -8.28 -37.33
CA LEU A 65 4.46 -9.25 -36.28
C LEU A 65 3.98 -10.68 -36.61
N PHE A 66 2.95 -10.82 -37.46
CA PHE A 66 2.28 -12.08 -37.77
C PHE A 66 2.08 -12.32 -39.29
N PRO A 67 3.14 -12.38 -40.10
CA PRO A 67 3.00 -12.78 -41.49
C PRO A 67 2.66 -14.29 -41.60
N ALA A 68 1.53 -14.58 -42.24
CA ALA A 68 1.15 -15.91 -42.74
C ALA A 68 1.28 -17.07 -41.72
N GLY A 69 0.71 -16.94 -40.53
CA GLY A 69 0.64 -18.04 -39.55
C GLY A 69 1.97 -18.40 -38.87
N SER A 70 3.02 -17.58 -39.06
CA SER A 70 4.32 -17.74 -38.43
C SER A 70 4.74 -16.45 -37.69
N PHE A 71 5.47 -16.61 -36.57
CA PHE A 71 6.02 -15.47 -35.83
C PHE A 71 7.11 -14.79 -36.67
N GLY A 72 6.83 -13.60 -37.21
CA GLY A 72 7.79 -12.79 -37.94
C GLY A 72 8.68 -11.95 -37.01
N PRO A 73 9.85 -11.48 -37.47
CA PRO A 73 10.73 -10.60 -36.70
C PRO A 73 10.08 -9.22 -36.46
N LYS A 74 10.48 -8.56 -35.37
CA LYS A 74 9.94 -7.25 -34.95
C LYS A 74 10.23 -6.14 -35.97
N PRO A 75 9.40 -5.09 -36.05
CA PRO A 75 9.72 -3.88 -36.82
C PRO A 75 11.00 -3.19 -36.33
N LEU A 76 11.90 -2.79 -37.25
CA LEU A 76 13.22 -2.18 -36.95
C LEU A 76 13.15 -0.95 -36.02
N GLY A 77 12.06 -0.17 -36.06
CA GLY A 77 11.91 1.06 -35.27
C GLY A 77 11.79 0.87 -33.76
N TRP A 78 11.60 -0.36 -33.27
CA TRP A 78 11.41 -0.66 -31.84
C TRP A 78 12.73 -0.93 -31.09
N ALA A 79 13.86 -0.88 -31.80
CA ALA A 79 15.20 -1.15 -31.29
C ALA A 79 15.92 0.07 -30.68
N VAL A 80 15.45 1.30 -30.92
CA VAL A 80 16.21 2.53 -30.63
C VAL A 80 15.51 3.42 -29.58
N PRO A 81 15.93 3.38 -28.30
CA PRO A 81 15.35 4.22 -27.25
C PRO A 81 16.23 5.41 -26.81
N ALA A 82 15.60 6.46 -26.29
CA ALA A 82 16.24 7.67 -25.77
C ALA A 82 16.55 7.60 -24.26
N TRP A 83 17.57 8.35 -23.82
CA TRP A 83 18.03 8.43 -22.42
C TRP A 83 17.42 9.64 -21.67
N VAL A 84 17.14 9.43 -20.38
CA VAL A 84 16.90 10.48 -19.37
C VAL A 84 17.67 10.11 -18.09
N PHE A 85 18.60 10.95 -17.63
CA PHE A 85 19.35 10.69 -16.39
C PHE A 85 18.56 11.14 -15.16
N ILE A 86 18.50 10.30 -14.11
CA ILE A 86 17.85 10.60 -12.83
C ILE A 86 18.81 10.30 -11.68
N PHE A 87 18.89 11.20 -10.71
CA PHE A 87 19.69 11.01 -9.49
C PHE A 87 18.97 10.09 -8.51
N GLN A 88 19.61 8.98 -8.11
CA GLN A 88 19.08 8.05 -7.10
C GLN A 88 19.61 8.38 -5.69
N SER A 89 20.80 8.98 -5.62
CA SER A 89 21.46 9.55 -4.43
C SER A 89 22.52 10.57 -4.88
N PRO A 90 23.12 11.39 -3.98
CA PRO A 90 24.15 12.37 -4.36
C PRO A 90 25.28 11.76 -5.20
N ASP A 91 25.63 10.50 -4.93
CA ASP A 91 26.77 9.82 -5.57
C ASP A 91 26.37 8.75 -6.60
N ARG A 92 25.08 8.62 -6.96
CA ARG A 92 24.60 7.55 -7.87
C ARG A 92 23.64 8.10 -8.92
N GLN A 93 24.16 8.26 -10.13
CA GLN A 93 23.36 8.55 -11.31
C GLN A 93 22.81 7.26 -11.89
N VAL A 94 21.52 7.28 -12.23
CA VAL A 94 20.86 6.16 -12.90
C VAL A 94 20.26 6.67 -14.19
N ALA A 95 20.70 6.09 -15.29
CA ALA A 95 20.26 6.48 -16.62
C ALA A 95 19.00 5.67 -16.99
N LYS A 96 17.89 6.34 -17.31
CA LYS A 96 16.58 5.71 -17.57
C LYS A 96 16.27 5.71 -19.06
N ARG A 97 15.76 4.59 -19.58
CA ARG A 97 15.57 4.33 -21.02
C ARG A 97 14.08 4.37 -21.36
N MET A 98 13.66 5.23 -22.28
CA MET A 98 12.25 5.30 -22.72
C MET A 98 12.05 4.63 -24.07
N ARG A 99 11.14 3.64 -24.10
CA ARG A 99 10.65 2.97 -25.32
C ARG A 99 9.40 3.62 -25.89
N ASP A 100 9.13 3.31 -27.15
CA ASP A 100 7.86 3.54 -27.83
C ASP A 100 6.68 2.91 -27.06
N ALA A 101 5.49 3.52 -27.18
CA ALA A 101 4.34 3.12 -26.38
C ALA A 101 3.88 1.68 -26.67
N LEU A 102 3.87 1.27 -27.95
CA LEU A 102 3.45 -0.08 -28.37
C LEU A 102 4.43 -1.16 -27.89
N GLY A 103 5.74 -0.92 -28.01
CA GLY A 103 6.75 -1.81 -27.45
C GLY A 103 6.59 -2.04 -25.95
N LYS A 104 6.19 -1.01 -25.18
CA LYS A 104 5.89 -1.16 -23.73
C LYS A 104 4.63 -1.96 -23.45
N VAL A 105 3.58 -1.79 -24.27
CA VAL A 105 2.34 -2.57 -24.16
C VAL A 105 2.60 -4.04 -24.43
N LEU A 106 3.31 -4.37 -25.53
CA LEU A 106 3.67 -5.75 -25.85
C LEU A 106 4.56 -6.38 -24.77
N ASP A 107 5.53 -5.64 -24.26
CA ASP A 107 6.39 -6.05 -23.13
C ASP A 107 5.56 -6.35 -21.87
N ARG A 108 4.55 -5.52 -21.57
CA ARG A 108 3.64 -5.76 -20.44
C ARG A 108 2.84 -7.04 -20.62
N LEU A 109 2.25 -7.23 -21.81
CA LEU A 109 1.44 -8.41 -22.11
C LEU A 109 2.28 -9.69 -22.06
N SER A 110 3.45 -9.71 -22.70
CA SER A 110 4.34 -10.86 -22.66
C SER A 110 4.79 -11.20 -21.23
N THR A 111 5.17 -10.18 -20.46
CA THR A 111 5.57 -10.32 -19.06
C THR A 111 4.45 -10.91 -18.20
N GLN A 112 3.22 -10.42 -18.35
CA GLN A 112 2.07 -10.93 -17.60
C GLN A 112 1.75 -12.39 -17.95
N ARG A 113 1.89 -12.77 -19.22
CA ARG A 113 1.67 -14.15 -19.69
C ARG A 113 2.71 -15.11 -19.15
N LEU A 114 3.99 -14.71 -19.19
CA LEU A 114 5.09 -15.48 -18.63
C LEU A 114 4.96 -15.61 -17.11
N PHE A 115 4.68 -14.53 -16.38
CA PHE A 115 4.45 -14.59 -14.93
C PHE A 115 3.30 -15.52 -14.57
N HIS A 116 2.18 -15.45 -15.29
CA HIS A 116 1.04 -16.35 -15.08
C HIS A 116 1.46 -17.82 -15.27
N PHE A 117 2.19 -18.14 -16.35
CA PHE A 117 2.71 -19.49 -16.58
C PHE A 117 3.60 -19.95 -15.42
N LEU A 118 4.57 -19.13 -15.02
CA LEU A 118 5.52 -19.48 -13.96
C LEU A 118 4.83 -19.69 -12.61
N LEU A 119 3.86 -18.85 -12.26
CA LEU A 119 3.13 -18.93 -10.99
C LEU A 119 2.13 -20.10 -10.99
N LYS A 120 1.38 -20.30 -12.07
CA LYS A 120 0.42 -21.41 -12.19
C LYS A 120 1.09 -22.78 -12.08
N HIS A 121 2.31 -22.92 -12.58
CA HIS A 121 3.06 -24.17 -12.56
C HIS A 121 4.10 -24.25 -11.43
N ASN A 122 4.02 -23.37 -10.42
CA ASN A 122 4.92 -23.33 -9.26
C ASN A 122 6.42 -23.35 -9.64
N LYS A 123 6.80 -22.58 -10.67
CA LYS A 123 8.18 -22.49 -11.19
C LYS A 123 9.01 -21.39 -10.53
N ILE A 124 8.45 -20.66 -9.57
CA ILE A 124 9.15 -19.64 -8.78
C ILE A 124 9.25 -20.15 -7.34
N SER A 125 10.45 -20.11 -6.78
CA SER A 125 10.75 -20.52 -5.42
C SER A 125 9.88 -19.76 -4.41
N PRO A 126 9.33 -20.43 -3.38
CA PRO A 126 8.54 -19.77 -2.34
C PRO A 126 9.35 -18.77 -1.50
N ASN A 127 10.69 -18.86 -1.55
CA ASN A 127 11.61 -17.95 -0.87
C ASN A 127 11.98 -16.71 -1.71
N GLN A 128 11.31 -16.51 -2.85
CA GLN A 128 11.39 -15.29 -3.64
C GLN A 128 10.26 -14.32 -3.26
N PHE A 129 10.62 -13.18 -2.69
CA PHE A 129 9.67 -12.17 -2.24
C PHE A 129 9.64 -10.93 -3.14
N GLY A 130 10.76 -10.60 -3.78
CA GLY A 130 10.84 -9.41 -4.64
C GLY A 130 10.05 -9.61 -5.93
N PHE A 131 9.35 -8.56 -6.37
CA PHE A 131 8.55 -8.54 -7.61
C PHE A 131 7.55 -9.70 -7.78
N THR A 132 7.26 -10.44 -6.70
CA THR A 132 6.37 -11.60 -6.72
C THR A 132 5.00 -11.17 -6.22
N PRO A 133 3.92 -11.38 -6.99
CA PRO A 133 2.61 -10.91 -6.58
C PRO A 133 2.17 -11.56 -5.26
N GLY A 134 1.58 -10.76 -4.36
CA GLY A 134 1.15 -11.22 -3.05
C GLY A 134 2.26 -11.35 -2.00
N ARG A 135 3.52 -11.08 -2.35
CA ARG A 135 4.66 -11.04 -1.43
C ARG A 135 5.12 -9.61 -1.16
N SER A 136 5.73 -9.38 0.00
CA SER A 136 6.18 -8.06 0.45
C SER A 136 7.52 -8.12 1.19
N ALA A 137 8.18 -6.97 1.27
CA ALA A 137 9.41 -6.81 2.05
C ALA A 137 9.19 -7.11 3.54
N THR A 138 8.02 -6.78 4.08
CA THR A 138 7.67 -7.06 5.48
C THR A 138 7.59 -8.56 5.76
N GLU A 139 6.97 -9.34 4.87
CA GLU A 139 6.93 -10.81 5.00
C GLU A 139 8.32 -11.42 4.94
N ALA A 140 9.21 -10.94 4.05
CA ALA A 140 10.59 -11.42 3.98
C ALA A 140 11.35 -11.21 5.30
N ILE A 141 11.19 -10.05 5.94
CA ILE A 141 11.83 -9.76 7.23
C ILE A 141 11.25 -10.64 8.33
N ILE A 142 9.93 -10.86 8.33
CA ILE A 142 9.26 -11.70 9.32
C ILE A 142 9.71 -13.16 9.17
N GLN A 143 9.80 -13.67 7.94
CA GLN A 143 10.34 -15.01 7.67
C GLN A 143 11.75 -15.20 8.25
N LEU A 144 12.63 -14.21 8.07
CA LEU A 144 13.98 -14.23 8.66
C LEU A 144 13.92 -14.26 10.20
N LYS A 145 13.00 -13.50 10.82
CA LYS A 145 12.79 -13.51 12.27
C LYS A 145 12.25 -14.84 12.77
N ASP A 146 11.34 -15.45 12.03
CA ASP A 146 10.75 -16.75 12.37
C ASP A 146 11.81 -17.85 12.32
N TRP A 147 12.73 -17.79 11.34
CA TRP A 147 13.91 -18.68 11.32
C TRP A 147 14.82 -18.47 12.52
N ILE A 148 15.09 -17.22 12.92
CA ILE A 148 15.87 -16.94 14.14
C ILE A 148 15.15 -17.51 15.38
N ALA A 149 13.83 -17.33 15.47
CA ALA A 149 13.03 -17.83 16.60
C ALA A 149 13.04 -19.36 16.66
N ALA A 150 12.89 -20.04 15.52
CA ALA A 150 12.97 -21.50 15.42
C ALA A 150 14.35 -22.02 15.85
N ALA A 151 15.44 -21.39 15.41
CA ALA A 151 16.80 -21.75 15.83
C ALA A 151 16.98 -21.63 17.35
N ARG A 152 16.47 -20.54 17.95
CA ARG A 152 16.51 -20.33 19.40
C ARG A 152 15.69 -21.36 20.17
N ALA A 153 14.51 -21.73 19.68
CA ALA A 153 13.68 -22.79 20.26
C ALA A 153 14.43 -24.14 20.29
N GLN A 154 15.26 -24.41 19.28
CA GLN A 154 16.15 -25.58 19.21
C GLN A 154 17.49 -25.38 19.94
N LYS A 155 17.66 -24.30 20.71
CA LYS A 155 18.91 -23.94 21.41
C LYS A 155 20.14 -23.81 20.47
N LYS A 156 19.92 -23.53 19.18
CA LYS A 156 20.97 -23.28 18.17
C LYS A 156 21.37 -21.81 18.13
N HIS A 157 22.62 -21.54 17.74
CA HIS A 157 23.05 -20.21 17.31
C HIS A 157 22.67 -20.03 15.83
N SER A 158 22.47 -18.79 15.39
CA SER A 158 22.21 -18.52 13.98
C SER A 158 22.92 -17.27 13.47
N ALA A 159 23.01 -17.13 12.16
CA ALA A 159 23.56 -15.95 11.50
C ALA A 159 22.78 -15.67 10.21
N ILE A 160 22.60 -14.39 9.90
CA ILE A 160 22.14 -13.93 8.58
C ILE A 160 23.33 -13.29 7.87
N ILE A 161 23.58 -13.71 6.64
CA ILE A 161 24.57 -13.14 5.73
C ILE A 161 23.80 -12.44 4.62
N SER A 162 23.94 -11.12 4.55
CA SER A 162 23.36 -10.29 3.50
C SER A 162 24.34 -10.17 2.33
N LEU A 163 23.87 -10.52 1.15
CA LEU A 163 24.61 -10.53 -0.11
C LEU A 163 23.98 -9.51 -1.07
N ASP A 164 24.79 -8.64 -1.64
CA ASP A 164 24.38 -7.64 -2.65
C ASP A 164 25.00 -8.02 -4.00
N VAL A 165 24.20 -8.02 -5.06
CA VAL A 165 24.66 -8.32 -6.43
C VAL A 165 25.01 -7.01 -7.16
N LYS A 166 26.23 -6.93 -7.71
CA LYS A 166 26.69 -5.77 -8.47
C LYS A 166 25.87 -5.59 -9.75
N SER A 167 25.07 -4.53 -9.79
CA SER A 167 24.29 -4.11 -10.97
C SER A 167 23.46 -5.26 -11.57
N ALA A 168 22.71 -5.97 -10.72
CA ALA A 168 21.93 -7.16 -11.07
C ALA A 168 21.19 -7.05 -12.42
N PHE A 169 20.36 -6.02 -12.59
CA PHE A 169 19.60 -5.80 -13.81
C PHE A 169 20.45 -5.56 -15.05
N SER A 170 21.57 -4.85 -14.93
CA SER A 170 22.46 -4.55 -16.06
C SER A 170 23.26 -5.75 -16.53
N ARG A 171 23.35 -6.81 -15.70
CA ARG A 171 24.18 -7.99 -15.96
C ARG A 171 23.38 -9.25 -16.30
N VAL A 172 22.05 -9.15 -16.42
CA VAL A 172 21.21 -10.30 -16.78
C VAL A 172 21.67 -10.91 -18.10
N TRP A 173 22.19 -12.14 -18.05
CA TRP A 173 22.71 -12.84 -19.22
C TRP A 173 21.56 -13.52 -19.97
N TRP A 174 21.20 -13.01 -21.16
CA TRP A 174 20.02 -13.46 -21.91
C TRP A 174 19.99 -14.95 -22.26
N PRO A 175 21.11 -15.59 -22.65
CA PRO A 175 21.14 -17.03 -22.89
C PRO A 175 20.69 -17.84 -21.67
N LEU A 176 21.04 -17.43 -20.45
CA LEU A 176 20.57 -18.09 -19.23
C LEU A 176 19.08 -17.90 -19.01
N VAL A 177 18.55 -16.69 -19.24
CA VAL A 177 17.10 -16.43 -19.16
C VAL A 177 16.33 -17.37 -20.09
N LEU A 178 16.79 -17.49 -21.35
CA LEU A 178 16.17 -18.38 -22.33
C LEU A 178 16.35 -19.85 -21.93
N HIS A 179 17.52 -20.25 -21.44
CA HIS A 179 17.75 -21.59 -20.92
C HIS A 179 16.75 -21.94 -19.80
N ASN A 180 16.54 -21.03 -18.84
CA ASN A 180 15.62 -21.25 -17.71
C ASN A 180 14.16 -21.27 -18.15
N LEU A 181 13.78 -20.46 -19.14
CA LEU A 181 12.45 -20.55 -19.76
C LEU A 181 12.25 -21.90 -20.45
N LYS A 182 13.25 -22.41 -21.17
CA LYS A 182 13.17 -23.73 -21.81
C LYS A 182 13.11 -24.86 -20.77
N LYS A 183 13.96 -24.81 -19.74
CA LYS A 183 14.00 -25.77 -18.62
C LYS A 183 12.67 -25.82 -17.84
N SER A 184 12.00 -24.68 -17.68
CA SER A 184 10.70 -24.61 -17.00
C SER A 184 9.52 -25.14 -17.83
N GLY A 185 9.74 -25.52 -19.10
CA GLY A 185 8.68 -25.99 -20.00
C GLY A 185 7.85 -24.85 -20.61
N CYS A 186 8.43 -23.66 -20.78
CA CYS A 186 7.72 -22.50 -21.30
C CYS A 186 7.11 -22.78 -22.69
N PRO A 187 5.82 -22.42 -22.92
CA PRO A 187 5.17 -22.58 -24.21
C PRO A 187 5.97 -21.94 -25.36
N ARG A 188 6.06 -22.64 -26.50
CA ARG A 188 6.92 -22.26 -27.64
C ARG A 188 6.65 -20.84 -28.15
N ASN A 189 5.39 -20.40 -28.15
CA ASN A 189 5.00 -19.05 -28.54
C ASN A 189 5.54 -17.97 -27.58
N LEU A 190 5.44 -18.20 -26.26
CA LEU A 190 5.95 -17.27 -25.26
C LEU A 190 7.49 -17.23 -25.26
N PHE A 191 8.12 -18.39 -25.42
CA PHE A 191 9.57 -18.50 -25.56
C PHE A 191 10.08 -17.70 -26.77
N LYS A 192 9.48 -17.89 -27.95
CA LYS A 192 9.85 -17.15 -29.18
C LYS A 192 9.69 -15.64 -29.01
N LEU A 193 8.61 -15.21 -28.35
CA LEU A 193 8.38 -13.79 -28.08
C LEU A 193 9.43 -13.20 -27.14
N ALA A 194 9.83 -13.92 -26.09
CA ALA A 194 10.90 -13.51 -25.19
C ALA A 194 12.27 -13.47 -25.90
N ALA A 195 12.59 -14.49 -26.71
CA ALA A 195 13.83 -14.57 -27.49
C ALA A 195 13.93 -13.42 -28.50
N SER A 196 12.91 -13.24 -29.34
CA SER A 196 12.81 -12.10 -30.26
C SER A 196 12.83 -10.76 -29.53
N PHE A 197 12.35 -10.71 -28.29
CA PHE A 197 12.46 -9.51 -27.50
C PHE A 197 13.89 -9.17 -27.12
N LEU A 198 14.71 -10.15 -26.79
CA LEU A 198 16.10 -9.93 -26.38
C LEU A 198 17.05 -9.78 -27.57
N GLU A 199 16.72 -10.32 -28.74
CA GLU A 199 17.60 -10.31 -29.92
C GLU A 199 17.74 -8.95 -30.64
N GLY A 200 18.85 -8.73 -31.35
CA GLY A 200 19.04 -7.63 -32.31
C GLY A 200 19.03 -6.23 -31.69
N ARG A 201 19.61 -6.09 -30.49
CA ARG A 201 19.48 -4.90 -29.66
C ARG A 201 20.68 -3.96 -29.79
N SER A 202 20.39 -2.69 -30.08
CA SER A 202 21.38 -1.60 -30.10
C SER A 202 21.00 -0.46 -29.17
N ILE A 203 21.97 0.37 -28.81
CA ILE A 203 21.83 1.61 -28.05
C ILE A 203 22.44 2.72 -28.91
N SER A 204 21.68 3.75 -29.23
CA SER A 204 22.23 5.00 -29.77
C SER A 204 22.28 6.10 -28.71
N PHE A 205 23.31 6.92 -28.77
CA PHE A 205 23.47 8.12 -27.95
C PHE A 205 23.74 9.29 -28.89
N LYS A 206 22.92 10.35 -28.79
CA LYS A 206 23.07 11.58 -29.54
C LYS A 206 23.53 12.70 -28.60
N TYR A 207 24.64 13.35 -28.91
CA TYR A 207 25.15 14.52 -28.21
C TYR A 207 25.57 15.57 -29.23
N GLY A 208 24.83 16.69 -29.29
CA GLY A 208 24.91 17.61 -30.42
C GLY A 208 24.55 16.90 -31.73
N ASP A 209 25.44 16.98 -32.71
CA ASP A 209 25.29 16.35 -34.02
C ASP A 209 25.89 14.94 -34.10
N THR A 210 26.60 14.49 -33.06
CA THR A 210 27.24 13.18 -33.04
C THR A 210 26.28 12.12 -32.53
N VAL A 211 26.06 11.06 -33.32
CA VAL A 211 25.29 9.88 -32.94
C VAL A 211 26.22 8.67 -32.90
N THR A 212 26.37 8.07 -31.72
CA THR A 212 27.13 6.82 -31.54
C THR A 212 26.16 5.69 -31.25
N SER A 213 26.23 4.60 -32.01
CA SER A 213 25.45 3.38 -31.76
C SER A 213 26.35 2.22 -31.29
N ARG A 214 25.87 1.41 -30.37
CA ARG A 214 26.51 0.15 -29.95
C ARG A 214 25.49 -0.95 -29.74
N ASP A 215 25.82 -2.13 -30.22
CA ASP A 215 25.04 -3.35 -29.96
C ASP A 215 25.34 -3.89 -28.57
N TYR A 216 24.34 -4.55 -27.97
CA TYR A 216 24.49 -5.16 -26.66
C TYR A 216 23.67 -6.44 -26.54
N SER A 217 24.20 -7.39 -25.76
CA SER A 217 23.67 -8.76 -25.63
C SER A 217 23.36 -9.17 -24.18
N ILE A 218 23.41 -8.22 -23.23
CA ILE A 218 23.20 -8.44 -21.80
C ILE A 218 22.37 -7.33 -21.16
N GLY A 219 21.77 -7.65 -20.01
CA GLY A 219 21.05 -6.70 -19.16
C GLY A 219 19.59 -6.51 -19.54
N CYS A 220 18.79 -6.07 -18.58
CA CYS A 220 17.40 -5.73 -18.78
C CYS A 220 17.29 -4.29 -19.30
N PRO A 221 16.50 -4.02 -20.36
CA PRO A 221 16.22 -2.65 -20.76
C PRO A 221 15.61 -1.90 -19.58
N GLN A 222 16.27 -0.86 -19.11
CA GLN A 222 15.87 -0.18 -17.88
C GLN A 222 14.57 0.62 -18.11
N GLY A 223 13.48 0.23 -17.45
CA GLY A 223 12.12 0.69 -17.76
C GLY A 223 11.28 -0.32 -18.57
N SER A 224 11.82 -1.52 -18.82
CA SER A 224 11.05 -2.68 -19.26
C SER A 224 10.17 -3.25 -18.15
N ASN A 225 9.01 -3.77 -18.54
CA ASN A 225 8.15 -4.54 -17.64
C ASN A 225 8.75 -5.94 -17.41
N SER A 226 9.42 -6.51 -18.41
CA SER A 226 10.04 -7.84 -18.31
C SER A 226 11.33 -7.88 -17.49
N GLY A 227 11.98 -6.74 -17.25
CA GLY A 227 13.28 -6.68 -16.57
C GLY A 227 13.30 -7.35 -15.19
N PRO A 228 12.36 -6.98 -14.29
CA PRO A 228 12.12 -7.70 -13.03
C PRO A 228 11.94 -9.20 -13.20
N LEU A 229 11.09 -9.63 -14.15
CA LEU A 229 10.81 -11.06 -14.38
C LEU A 229 12.06 -11.84 -14.81
N TYR A 230 12.86 -11.28 -15.72
CA TYR A 230 14.08 -11.93 -16.18
C TYR A 230 15.14 -12.03 -15.08
N TRP A 231 15.23 -11.02 -14.21
CA TRP A 231 16.07 -11.13 -13.03
C TRP A 231 15.57 -12.23 -12.08
N LEU A 232 14.25 -12.31 -11.84
CA LEU A 232 13.66 -13.37 -11.02
C LEU A 232 14.05 -14.76 -11.54
N LEU A 233 13.98 -15.00 -12.85
CA LEU A 233 14.35 -16.28 -13.46
C LEU A 233 15.82 -16.65 -13.25
N VAL A 234 16.73 -15.67 -13.21
CA VAL A 234 18.15 -15.91 -12.97
C VAL A 234 18.39 -16.23 -11.50
N VAL A 235 17.88 -15.39 -10.57
CA VAL A 235 18.09 -15.60 -9.13
C VAL A 235 17.32 -16.82 -8.60
N ASN A 236 16.27 -17.27 -9.28
CA ASN A 236 15.53 -18.47 -8.88
C ASN A 236 16.43 -19.71 -8.83
N ASP A 237 17.38 -19.84 -9.77
CA ASP A 237 18.34 -20.95 -9.75
C ASP A 237 19.21 -20.95 -8.48
N ALA A 238 19.57 -19.77 -7.95
CA ALA A 238 20.30 -19.66 -6.70
C ALA A 238 19.46 -20.10 -5.49
N LEU A 239 18.14 -19.87 -5.53
CA LEU A 239 17.22 -20.27 -4.47
C LEU A 239 16.92 -21.77 -4.48
N ASP A 240 17.09 -22.43 -5.62
CA ASP A 240 16.87 -23.87 -5.79
C ASP A 240 18.13 -24.72 -5.52
N LEU A 241 19.26 -24.09 -5.17
CA LEU A 241 20.47 -24.81 -4.75
C LEU A 241 20.24 -25.56 -3.44
N ASP A 242 20.75 -26.79 -3.35
CA ASP A 242 20.73 -27.56 -2.11
C ASP A 242 21.84 -27.09 -1.15
N PHE A 243 21.43 -26.47 -0.05
CA PHE A 243 22.32 -26.03 1.03
C PHE A 243 22.29 -26.96 2.26
N GLY A 244 21.51 -28.03 2.24
CA GLY A 244 21.25 -28.88 3.41
C GLY A 244 20.21 -28.28 4.37
N GLN A 245 19.93 -28.98 5.48
CA GLN A 245 18.83 -28.64 6.40
C GLN A 245 19.13 -27.44 7.31
N ASP A 246 20.40 -27.19 7.63
CA ASP A 246 20.84 -26.15 8.57
C ASP A 246 21.05 -24.77 7.91
N VAL A 247 20.81 -24.68 6.60
CA VAL A 247 21.01 -23.46 5.81
C VAL A 247 19.77 -23.19 4.97
N ARG A 248 19.31 -21.94 4.98
CA ARG A 248 18.15 -21.48 4.22
C ARG A 248 18.51 -20.22 3.47
N ILE A 249 17.87 -20.00 2.32
CA ILE A 249 18.11 -18.83 1.48
C ILE A 249 16.79 -18.12 1.20
N LEU A 250 16.85 -16.78 1.14
CA LEU A 250 15.75 -15.90 0.80
C LEU A 250 16.26 -14.82 -0.14
N ALA A 251 15.45 -14.42 -1.12
CA ALA A 251 15.75 -13.26 -1.94
C ALA A 251 14.59 -12.26 -1.98
N TYR A 252 14.94 -10.98 -2.04
CA TYR A 252 14.05 -9.90 -2.41
C TYR A 252 14.71 -9.10 -3.51
N ALA A 253 14.30 -9.33 -4.76
CA ALA A 253 14.94 -8.73 -5.91
C ALA A 253 16.43 -9.10 -5.95
N ASP A 254 17.33 -8.12 -5.90
CA ASP A 254 18.79 -8.28 -5.91
C ASP A 254 19.41 -8.49 -4.52
N ASP A 255 18.65 -8.24 -3.44
CA ASP A 255 19.07 -8.54 -2.08
C ASP A 255 18.87 -10.03 -1.78
N ILE A 256 19.97 -10.73 -1.45
CA ILE A 256 19.96 -12.16 -1.10
C ILE A 256 20.38 -12.32 0.37
N TYR A 257 19.65 -13.13 1.12
CA TYR A 257 19.90 -13.40 2.53
C TYR A 257 20.10 -14.90 2.73
N LEU A 258 21.29 -15.27 3.20
CA LEU A 258 21.61 -16.62 3.61
C LEU A 258 21.47 -16.73 5.13
N PHE A 259 20.61 -17.62 5.59
CA PHE A 259 20.40 -17.93 7.01
C PHE A 259 21.09 -19.25 7.34
N VAL A 260 21.89 -19.27 8.41
CA VAL A 260 22.61 -20.45 8.88
C VAL A 260 22.28 -20.66 10.35
N GLU A 261 21.97 -21.89 10.74
CA GLU A 261 21.77 -22.28 12.15
C GLU A 261 22.65 -23.48 12.52
N ALA A 262 23.24 -23.47 13.72
CA ALA A 262 24.01 -24.63 14.20
C ALA A 262 24.23 -24.64 15.72
N THR A 263 24.57 -25.81 16.25
CA THR A 263 25.14 -25.96 17.59
C THR A 263 26.65 -25.64 17.53
N GLY A 264 26.99 -24.40 17.89
CA GLY A 264 28.38 -23.95 18.04
C GLY A 264 28.91 -23.10 16.88
N LYS A 265 29.83 -22.18 17.20
CA LYS A 265 30.35 -21.19 16.24
C LYS A 265 31.11 -21.79 15.06
N GLN A 266 31.82 -22.91 15.27
CA GLN A 266 32.61 -23.54 14.20
C GLN A 266 31.73 -24.16 13.12
N ASN A 267 30.59 -24.73 13.52
CA ASN A 267 29.62 -25.28 12.57
C ASN A 267 28.94 -24.17 11.76
N ILE A 268 28.57 -23.05 12.39
CA ILE A 268 28.07 -21.87 11.65
C ILE A 268 29.10 -21.44 10.60
N LYS A 269 30.38 -21.34 10.97
CA LYS A 269 31.43 -20.96 10.01
C LYS A 269 31.50 -21.96 8.85
N LYS A 270 31.59 -23.25 9.15
CA LYS A 270 31.67 -24.32 8.16
C LYS A 270 30.50 -24.29 7.18
N TYR A 271 29.27 -24.22 7.68
CA TYR A 271 28.06 -24.21 6.86
C TYR A 271 27.92 -22.91 6.06
N ALA A 272 28.25 -21.77 6.65
CA ALA A 272 28.25 -20.48 5.95
C ALA A 272 29.25 -20.49 4.79
N GLU A 273 30.51 -20.83 5.04
CA GLU A 273 31.56 -20.80 4.02
C GLU A 273 31.31 -21.82 2.91
N SER A 274 30.86 -23.04 3.24
CA SER A 274 30.48 -24.05 2.24
C SER A 274 29.33 -23.58 1.35
N SER A 275 28.30 -22.96 1.93
CA SER A 275 27.14 -22.44 1.19
C SER A 275 27.50 -21.23 0.33
N LEU A 276 28.38 -20.36 0.82
CA LEU A 276 28.90 -19.24 0.06
C LEU A 276 29.74 -19.70 -1.14
N SER A 277 30.51 -20.78 -1.01
CA SER A 277 31.22 -21.38 -2.16
C SER A 277 30.25 -21.87 -3.24
N LYS A 278 29.15 -22.54 -2.87
CA LYS A 278 28.09 -22.92 -3.82
C LYS A 278 27.47 -21.70 -4.52
N LEU A 279 27.22 -20.62 -3.78
CA LEU A 279 26.72 -19.37 -4.36
C LEU A 279 27.76 -18.71 -5.27
N GLN A 280 29.05 -18.82 -4.97
CA GLN A 280 30.12 -18.33 -5.83
C GLN A 280 30.15 -19.10 -7.16
N GLU A 281 30.09 -20.43 -7.12
CA GLU A 281 30.02 -21.28 -8.31
C GLU A 281 28.79 -20.94 -9.17
N TRP A 282 27.62 -20.81 -8.54
CA TRP A 282 26.42 -20.35 -9.23
C TRP A 282 26.63 -18.97 -9.86
N SER A 283 27.24 -18.02 -9.15
CA SER A 283 27.46 -16.66 -9.67
C SER A 283 28.32 -16.65 -10.92
N LEU A 284 29.35 -17.51 -10.98
CA LEU A 284 30.21 -17.69 -12.14
C LEU A 284 29.40 -18.27 -13.31
N SER A 285 28.59 -19.30 -13.06
CA SER A 285 27.72 -19.90 -14.08
C SER A 285 26.68 -18.91 -14.63
N ALA A 286 26.14 -18.06 -13.75
CA ALA A 286 25.14 -17.06 -14.09
C ALA A 286 25.73 -15.74 -14.63
N LYS A 287 27.06 -15.61 -14.65
CA LYS A 287 27.81 -14.40 -15.02
C LYS A 287 27.40 -13.17 -14.20
N VAL A 288 27.04 -13.38 -12.94
CA VAL A 288 26.73 -12.33 -11.96
C VAL A 288 27.89 -12.18 -10.98
N GLN A 289 27.98 -11.03 -10.31
CA GLN A 289 29.08 -10.75 -9.39
C GLN A 289 28.54 -10.21 -8.06
N PHE A 290 29.00 -10.78 -6.95
CA PHE A 290 28.69 -10.27 -5.62
C PHE A 290 29.55 -9.06 -5.26
N ALA A 291 28.94 -8.11 -4.54
CA ALA A 291 29.64 -7.03 -3.86
C ALA A 291 30.16 -7.51 -2.51
N HIS A 292 31.30 -8.19 -2.54
CA HIS A 292 31.95 -8.70 -1.32
C HIS A 292 32.18 -7.58 -0.29
N GLU A 293 32.49 -6.36 -0.72
CA GLU A 293 32.66 -5.18 0.13
C GLU A 293 31.39 -4.73 0.88
N LYS A 294 30.21 -5.07 0.37
CA LYS A 294 28.92 -4.79 1.00
C LYS A 294 28.36 -5.98 1.78
N THR A 295 28.98 -7.16 1.65
CA THR A 295 28.51 -8.38 2.31
C THR A 295 28.71 -8.26 3.81
N GLN A 296 27.64 -8.51 4.57
CA GLN A 296 27.63 -8.35 6.03
C GLN A 296 26.99 -9.55 6.71
N LEU A 297 27.53 -9.92 7.87
CA LEU A 297 27.02 -10.99 8.72
C LEU A 297 26.49 -10.40 10.03
N ILE A 298 25.24 -10.72 10.39
CA ILE A 298 24.66 -10.41 11.71
C ILE A 298 24.42 -11.71 12.49
N PRO A 299 25.03 -11.88 13.69
CA PRO A 299 24.91 -13.12 14.46
C PRO A 299 23.82 -13.03 15.53
N PHE A 300 23.16 -14.16 15.78
CA PHE A 300 22.15 -14.34 16.83
C PHE A 300 22.55 -15.50 17.76
N GLY A 301 22.50 -15.25 19.06
CA GLY A 301 22.77 -16.28 20.06
C GLY A 301 21.54 -17.11 20.37
N LYS A 302 21.76 -18.35 20.81
CA LYS A 302 20.71 -19.24 21.33
C LYS A 302 19.91 -18.60 22.48
N ASN A 303 20.59 -17.85 23.34
CA ASN A 303 20.00 -17.11 24.47
C ASN A 303 20.25 -15.60 24.30
N GLY A 304 19.72 -15.00 23.24
CA GLY A 304 19.84 -13.56 22.96
C GLY A 304 21.07 -13.22 22.14
N ARG A 305 21.98 -12.39 22.69
CA ARG A 305 23.15 -11.88 21.95
C ARG A 305 24.27 -12.92 21.86
N HIS A 306 24.81 -13.11 20.66
CA HIS A 306 26.01 -13.92 20.47
C HIS A 306 27.27 -13.15 20.88
N LYS A 307 27.88 -13.48 22.02
CA LYS A 307 29.10 -12.81 22.53
C LYS A 307 30.30 -13.01 21.60
N HIS A 308 30.60 -14.26 21.23
CA HIS A 308 31.76 -14.63 20.40
C HIS A 308 31.36 -15.28 19.06
N PRO A 309 30.80 -14.51 18.10
CA PRO A 309 30.37 -15.04 16.80
C PRO A 309 31.56 -15.51 15.96
N PRO A 310 31.34 -16.39 14.96
CA PRO A 310 32.41 -16.83 14.07
C PRO A 310 32.85 -15.73 13.10
N TYR A 311 34.13 -15.76 12.74
CA TYR A 311 34.67 -15.02 11.60
C TYR A 311 34.54 -15.89 10.35
N CYS A 312 33.75 -15.42 9.38
CA CYS A 312 33.52 -16.10 8.12
C CYS A 312 34.18 -15.32 6.97
N SER A 313 34.57 -16.05 5.94
CA SER A 313 35.12 -15.50 4.70
C SER A 313 34.24 -15.86 3.51
N PHE A 314 34.24 -15.01 2.49
CA PHE A 314 33.59 -15.26 1.21
C PHE A 314 34.62 -15.07 0.09
N ASN A 315 34.98 -16.16 -0.58
CA ASN A 315 35.97 -16.16 -1.67
C ASN A 315 37.30 -15.50 -1.25
N GLY A 316 37.84 -15.92 -0.10
CA GLY A 316 39.09 -15.39 0.48
C GLY A 316 38.97 -14.03 1.17
N LYS A 317 37.82 -13.34 1.10
CA LYS A 317 37.61 -12.03 1.72
C LYS A 317 36.84 -12.15 3.03
N ALA A 318 37.33 -11.54 4.10
CA ALA A 318 36.64 -11.53 5.39
C ALA A 318 35.27 -10.81 5.28
N ILE A 319 34.22 -11.42 5.82
CA ILE A 319 32.88 -10.83 5.86
C ILE A 319 32.80 -9.86 7.04
N LYS A 320 32.28 -8.66 6.81
CA LYS A 320 32.08 -7.67 7.87
C LYS A 320 31.05 -8.16 8.87
N LEU A 321 31.46 -8.36 10.11
CA LEU A 321 30.57 -8.64 11.23
C LEU A 321 29.84 -7.36 11.65
N ALA A 322 28.51 -7.39 11.63
CA ALA A 322 27.64 -6.30 12.02
C ALA A 322 26.79 -6.67 13.24
N ARG A 323 26.51 -5.68 14.10
CA ARG A 323 25.56 -5.81 15.22
C ARG A 323 24.20 -5.21 14.90
N GLN A 324 24.15 -4.39 13.85
CA GLN A 324 22.94 -3.80 13.29
C GLN A 324 23.06 -3.88 11.77
N LEU A 325 22.01 -4.35 11.11
CA LEU A 325 21.97 -4.53 9.67
C LEU A 325 20.66 -4.01 9.12
N ARG A 326 20.73 -3.22 8.03
CA ARG A 326 19.53 -2.73 7.36
C ARG A 326 19.09 -3.75 6.31
N ILE A 327 17.93 -4.37 6.54
CA ILE A 327 17.30 -5.37 5.69
C ILE A 327 15.99 -4.79 5.17
N LEU A 328 15.87 -4.62 3.85
CA LEU A 328 14.64 -4.18 3.16
C LEU A 328 13.96 -2.94 3.78
N GLY A 329 14.79 -1.99 4.26
CA GLY A 329 14.35 -0.74 4.87
C GLY A 329 14.21 -0.77 6.41
N VAL A 330 14.24 -1.93 7.04
CA VAL A 330 14.20 -2.10 8.51
C VAL A 330 15.61 -2.31 9.05
N VAL A 331 15.92 -1.75 10.22
CA VAL A 331 17.21 -1.97 10.89
C VAL A 331 17.01 -3.07 11.93
N LEU A 332 17.57 -4.24 11.67
CA LEU A 332 17.58 -5.35 12.63
C LEU A 332 18.84 -5.27 13.48
N ASP A 333 18.68 -5.48 14.78
CA ASP A 333 19.77 -5.60 15.74
C ASP A 333 19.84 -7.02 16.31
N ASP A 334 20.98 -7.39 16.88
CA ASP A 334 21.20 -8.76 17.41
C ASP A 334 20.33 -9.12 18.63
N TYR A 335 19.64 -8.14 19.22
CA TYR A 335 18.60 -8.35 20.23
C TYR A 335 17.17 -8.42 19.65
N LEU A 336 16.96 -8.02 18.39
CA LEU A 336 15.64 -7.92 17.74
C LEU A 336 14.64 -7.03 18.49
N ASN A 337 15.12 -5.94 19.09
CA ASN A 337 14.29 -5.04 19.90
C ASN A 337 13.78 -3.81 19.13
N GLY A 338 14.20 -3.60 17.87
CA GLY A 338 13.71 -2.54 16.99
C GLY A 338 14.06 -1.10 17.39
N ASN A 339 14.72 -0.86 18.54
CA ASN A 339 15.09 0.49 18.97
C ASN A 339 16.05 1.18 17.98
N PRO A 340 17.06 0.49 17.41
CA PRO A 340 17.92 1.11 16.39
C PRO A 340 17.14 1.53 15.14
N HIS A 341 16.09 0.79 14.77
CA HIS A 341 15.21 1.18 13.67
C HIS A 341 14.44 2.46 13.98
N ILE A 342 13.80 2.55 15.15
CA ILE A 342 13.07 3.75 15.58
C ILE A 342 14.00 4.97 15.59
N GLN A 343 15.24 4.81 16.08
CA GLN A 343 16.22 5.88 16.07
C GLN A 343 16.57 6.33 14.63
N HIS A 344 16.92 5.39 13.76
CA HIS A 344 17.28 5.68 12.38
C HIS A 344 16.16 6.39 11.62
N VAL A 345 14.93 5.90 11.75
CA VAL A 345 13.77 6.51 11.10
C VAL A 345 13.42 7.86 11.72
N GLY A 346 13.53 7.99 13.05
CA GLY A 346 13.35 9.24 13.76
C GLY A 346 14.30 10.33 13.27
N GLU A 347 15.59 10.05 13.17
CA GLU A 347 16.59 10.99 12.64
C GLU A 347 16.27 11.43 11.20
N LYS A 348 15.85 10.48 10.35
CA LYS A 348 15.43 10.78 8.98
C LYS A 348 14.20 11.70 8.95
N ILE A 349 13.18 11.41 9.75
CA ILE A 349 11.96 12.22 9.82
C ILE A 349 12.25 13.61 10.37
N LEU A 350 13.09 13.74 11.40
CA LEU A 350 13.49 15.04 11.95
C LEU A 350 14.26 15.88 10.95
N LYS A 351 15.14 15.28 10.13
CA LYS A 351 15.80 16.00 9.01
C LYS A 351 14.79 16.56 8.00
N ILE A 352 13.75 15.79 7.66
CA ILE A 352 12.68 16.24 6.77
C ILE A 352 11.87 17.36 7.44
N LEU A 353 11.48 17.16 8.69
CA LEU A 353 10.72 18.15 9.47
C LEU A 353 11.46 19.47 9.58
N ASN A 354 12.76 19.44 9.89
CA ASN A 354 13.58 20.63 9.96
C ASN A 354 13.52 21.39 8.64
N ARG A 355 13.72 20.72 7.49
CA ARG A 355 13.61 21.35 6.16
C ARG A 355 12.25 21.99 5.90
N LEU A 356 11.16 21.33 6.31
CA LEU A 356 9.79 21.84 6.15
C LEU A 356 9.47 23.03 7.06
N THR A 357 10.26 23.23 8.12
CA THR A 357 10.01 24.23 9.17
C THR A 357 11.02 25.38 9.18
N ILE A 358 11.99 25.42 8.26
CA ILE A 358 13.01 26.50 8.17
C ILE A 358 12.39 27.89 8.03
N ALA A 359 11.23 28.04 7.38
CA ALA A 359 10.58 29.35 7.14
C ALA A 359 9.46 29.72 8.14
N ARG A 360 9.48 29.13 9.35
CA ARG A 360 8.34 29.00 10.27
C ARG A 360 7.50 30.25 10.57
N THR A 361 8.09 31.44 10.64
CA THR A 361 7.43 32.62 11.25
C THR A 361 6.80 33.60 10.27
N ARG A 362 7.11 33.56 8.96
CA ARG A 362 6.51 34.47 7.96
C ARG A 362 6.14 33.82 6.63
N ARG A 363 6.72 32.66 6.26
CA ARG A 363 6.50 31.96 4.97
C ARG A 363 6.47 30.43 5.10
N GLY A 364 6.21 29.91 6.31
CA GLY A 364 6.22 28.48 6.60
C GLY A 364 4.91 27.80 6.19
N LEU A 365 4.94 26.46 6.14
CA LEU A 365 3.71 25.68 5.95
C LEU A 365 2.77 25.85 7.14
N SER A 366 1.47 25.98 6.87
CA SER A 366 0.46 25.99 7.93
C SER A 366 0.46 24.65 8.67
N GLY A 367 0.09 24.68 9.96
CA GLY A 367 0.05 23.46 10.77
C GLY A 367 -0.92 22.41 10.23
N ARG A 368 -2.04 22.82 9.61
CA ARG A 368 -2.93 21.90 8.87
C ARG A 368 -2.24 21.17 7.73
N VAL A 369 -1.41 21.86 6.94
CA VAL A 369 -0.63 21.23 5.87
C VAL A 369 0.42 20.30 6.46
N LEU A 370 1.09 20.69 7.54
CA LEU A 370 2.04 19.82 8.25
C LEU A 370 1.36 18.57 8.83
N LYS A 371 0.16 18.69 9.41
CA LYS A 371 -0.65 17.55 9.87
C LYS A 371 -0.97 16.61 8.71
N LEU A 372 -1.37 17.16 7.56
CA LEU A 372 -1.65 16.37 6.37
C LEU A 372 -0.40 15.63 5.87
N LEU A 373 0.74 16.32 5.76
CA LEU A 373 2.03 15.72 5.38
C LEU A 373 2.47 14.65 6.37
N TYR A 374 2.26 14.88 7.68
CA TYR A 374 2.52 13.87 8.69
C TYR A 374 1.68 12.62 8.45
N LYS A 375 0.35 12.74 8.44
CA LYS A 375 -0.57 11.59 8.31
C LYS A 375 -0.43 10.85 6.96
N ARG A 376 -0.05 11.56 5.89
CA ARG A 376 0.04 10.96 4.54
C ARG A 376 1.42 10.42 4.21
N ALA A 377 2.50 11.00 4.74
CA ALA A 377 3.86 10.64 4.37
C ALA A 377 4.73 10.26 5.58
N LEU A 378 4.90 11.14 6.57
CA LEU A 378 5.87 10.90 7.65
C LEU A 378 5.46 9.76 8.59
N GLU A 379 4.17 9.66 8.94
CA GLU A 379 3.64 8.54 9.72
C GLU A 379 3.84 7.23 8.98
N ARG A 380 3.64 7.21 7.65
CA ARG A 380 3.88 6.01 6.81
C ARG A 380 5.35 5.59 6.75
N ILE A 381 6.27 6.56 6.79
CA ILE A 381 7.72 6.26 6.94
C ILE A 381 7.99 5.73 8.34
N LEU A 382 7.37 6.30 9.37
CA LEU A 382 7.57 5.93 10.78
C LEU A 382 7.10 4.51 11.08
N VAL A 383 5.93 4.11 10.56
CA VAL A 383 5.30 2.82 10.83
C VAL A 383 5.58 1.76 9.76
N TYR A 384 6.45 2.07 8.79
CA TYR A 384 6.81 1.13 7.73
C TYR A 384 7.31 -0.19 8.32
N ALA A 385 6.69 -1.30 7.90
CA ALA A 385 7.01 -2.64 8.38
C ALA A 385 6.96 -2.80 9.92
N ALA A 386 6.11 -2.01 10.62
CA ALA A 386 5.88 -2.15 12.06
C ALA A 386 5.72 -3.60 12.54
N PRO A 387 4.96 -4.50 11.85
CA PRO A 387 4.85 -5.90 12.25
C PRO A 387 6.18 -6.65 12.39
N ALA A 388 7.24 -6.18 11.73
CA ALA A 388 8.57 -6.79 11.77
C ALA A 388 9.46 -6.30 12.92
N TRP A 389 9.30 -5.07 13.43
CA TRP A 389 10.22 -4.48 14.42
C TRP A 389 9.54 -3.94 15.68
N TRP A 390 8.22 -3.76 15.67
CA TRP A 390 7.44 -3.31 16.82
C TRP A 390 7.25 -4.45 17.82
N THR A 391 7.45 -4.14 19.10
CA THR A 391 7.35 -5.09 20.22
C THR A 391 6.48 -4.58 21.37
N GLY A 392 5.96 -3.35 21.28
CA GLY A 392 5.10 -2.76 22.31
C GLY A 392 5.79 -2.40 23.63
N THR A 393 7.12 -2.52 23.73
CA THR A 393 7.84 -2.21 24.98
C THR A 393 7.74 -0.74 25.36
N VAL A 394 7.72 -0.44 26.68
CA VAL A 394 7.68 0.94 27.21
C VAL A 394 8.75 1.82 26.56
N LYS A 395 9.97 1.30 26.39
CA LYS A 395 11.09 2.00 25.75
C LYS A 395 10.77 2.40 24.30
N GLN A 396 10.20 1.50 23.50
CA GLN A 396 9.78 1.80 22.12
C GLN A 396 8.66 2.85 22.11
N THR A 397 7.64 2.67 22.96
CA THR A 397 6.51 3.60 23.11
C THR A 397 6.96 5.00 23.48
N THR A 398 7.88 5.16 24.44
CA THR A 398 8.44 6.46 24.79
C THR A 398 9.22 7.08 23.63
N LYS A 399 10.04 6.29 22.92
CA LYS A 399 10.89 6.81 21.84
C LYS A 399 10.07 7.26 20.63
N ILE A 400 9.09 6.47 20.20
CA ILE A 400 8.25 6.79 19.03
C ILE A 400 7.38 8.03 19.30
N ASN A 401 6.81 8.13 20.50
CA ASN A 401 6.02 9.30 20.89
C ASN A 401 6.88 10.55 21.08
N SER A 402 8.15 10.41 21.45
CA SER A 402 9.10 11.53 21.48
C SER A 402 9.41 12.07 20.07
N ILE A 403 9.52 11.19 19.06
CA ILE A 403 9.66 11.60 17.65
C ILE A 403 8.38 12.30 17.17
N GLN A 404 7.21 11.69 17.42
CA GLN A 404 5.92 12.29 17.06
C GLN A 404 5.75 13.68 17.70
N ARG A 405 6.10 13.83 18.98
CA ARG A 405 6.01 15.08 19.73
C ARG A 405 6.66 16.26 18.99
N GLN A 406 7.84 16.08 18.40
CA GLN A 406 8.52 17.16 17.66
C GLN A 406 7.69 17.65 16.47
N ILE A 407 7.02 16.73 15.78
CA ILE A 407 6.14 17.04 14.66
C ILE A 407 4.89 17.75 15.17
N LEU A 408 4.29 17.29 16.27
CA LEU A 408 3.09 17.91 16.83
C LEU A 408 3.36 19.34 17.33
N LEU A 409 4.52 19.60 17.92
CA LEU A 409 4.95 20.96 18.28
C LEU A 409 5.07 21.87 17.06
N ALA A 410 5.53 21.34 15.91
CA ALA A 410 5.59 22.09 14.66
C ALA A 410 4.19 22.33 14.07
N VAL A 411 3.28 21.36 14.19
CA VAL A 411 1.87 21.47 13.74
C VAL A 411 1.12 22.52 14.56
N THR A 412 1.25 22.49 15.89
CA THR A 412 0.39 23.29 16.77
C THR A 412 0.98 24.66 17.10
N GLY A 413 2.31 24.80 17.00
CA GLY A 413 3.01 25.98 17.50
C GLY A 413 3.00 26.10 19.03
N ALA A 414 2.62 25.05 19.76
CA ALA A 414 2.56 25.06 21.21
C ALA A 414 3.95 25.13 21.86
N PHE A 415 3.99 25.55 23.14
CA PHE A 415 5.22 25.59 23.93
C PHE A 415 5.81 24.18 24.14
N ARG A 416 7.15 24.11 24.21
CA ARG A 416 7.91 22.86 24.42
C ARG A 416 7.59 22.14 25.74
N THR A 417 6.94 22.81 26.68
CA THR A 417 6.50 22.30 27.99
C THR A 417 5.14 21.59 27.91
N THR A 418 4.37 21.80 26.84
CA THR A 418 3.07 21.16 26.60
C THR A 418 3.18 19.64 26.61
N SER A 419 2.35 18.91 27.34
CA SER A 419 2.45 17.44 27.39
C SER A 419 2.21 16.79 26.02
N THR A 420 2.82 15.64 25.76
CA THR A 420 2.63 14.92 24.49
C THR A 420 1.17 14.50 24.31
N ALA A 421 0.50 14.08 25.39
CA ALA A 421 -0.92 13.78 25.38
C ALA A 421 -1.74 14.99 24.92
N ALA A 422 -1.54 16.18 25.52
CA ALA A 422 -2.26 17.38 25.10
C ALA A 422 -1.98 17.75 23.64
N LEU A 423 -0.73 17.61 23.17
CA LEU A 423 -0.37 17.82 21.76
C LEU A 423 -1.13 16.90 20.80
N GLN A 424 -1.30 15.63 21.15
CA GLN A 424 -2.07 14.66 20.35
C GLN A 424 -3.54 15.08 20.25
N ILE A 425 -4.14 15.56 21.35
CA ILE A 425 -5.52 16.04 21.39
C ILE A 425 -5.71 17.29 20.52
N ILE A 426 -4.91 18.34 20.74
CA ILE A 426 -5.12 19.63 20.05
C ILE A 426 -4.73 19.57 18.57
N SER A 427 -3.83 18.65 18.18
CA SER A 427 -3.52 18.38 16.78
C SER A 427 -4.50 17.40 16.13
N GLY A 428 -5.30 16.68 16.93
CA GLY A 428 -6.17 15.59 16.48
C GLY A 428 -5.39 14.49 15.75
N VAL A 429 -4.27 14.07 16.32
CA VAL A 429 -3.38 13.05 15.79
C VAL A 429 -3.28 11.89 16.79
N GLU A 430 -3.59 10.70 16.31
CA GLU A 430 -3.52 9.47 17.09
C GLU A 430 -2.09 9.20 17.62
N PRO A 431 -1.92 8.66 18.85
CA PRO A 431 -0.61 8.29 19.36
C PRO A 431 0.14 7.32 18.45
N ALA A 432 1.41 7.59 18.17
CA ALA A 432 2.17 6.84 17.17
C ALA A 432 2.38 5.37 17.56
N ASP A 433 2.50 5.08 18.85
CA ASP A 433 2.59 3.71 19.36
C ASP A 433 1.30 2.91 19.09
N LEU A 434 0.12 3.54 19.27
CA LEU A 434 -1.15 2.88 18.96
C LEU A 434 -1.30 2.62 17.45
N VAL A 435 -0.78 3.50 16.60
CA VAL A 435 -0.74 3.27 15.14
C VAL A 435 0.15 2.07 14.82
N CYS A 436 1.32 1.91 15.47
CA CYS A 436 2.16 0.72 15.31
C CYS A 436 1.47 -0.58 15.75
N GLU A 437 0.75 -0.55 16.87
CA GLU A 437 -0.06 -1.67 17.35
C GLU A 437 -1.17 -2.03 16.34
N MET A 438 -1.88 -1.04 15.82
CA MET A 438 -2.92 -1.23 14.80
C MET A 438 -2.35 -1.85 13.52
N GLU A 439 -1.24 -1.33 12.98
CA GLU A 439 -0.62 -1.88 11.77
C GLU A 439 -0.11 -3.32 12.00
N THR A 440 0.37 -3.64 13.21
CA THR A 440 0.76 -4.99 13.61
C THR A 440 -0.44 -5.94 13.69
N ALA A 441 -1.52 -5.52 14.34
CA ALA A 441 -2.76 -6.29 14.44
C ALA A 441 -3.37 -6.58 13.06
N LEU A 442 -3.47 -5.56 12.20
CA LEU A 442 -4.00 -5.70 10.84
C LEU A 442 -3.15 -6.63 9.98
N TYR A 443 -1.83 -6.56 10.11
CA TYR A 443 -0.93 -7.49 9.43
C TYR A 443 -1.19 -8.93 9.88
N ARG A 444 -1.31 -9.18 11.19
CA ARG A 444 -1.56 -10.53 11.74
C ARG A 444 -2.90 -11.09 11.26
N ILE A 445 -3.96 -10.28 11.24
CA ILE A 445 -5.27 -10.70 10.72
C ILE A 445 -5.17 -11.04 9.23
N LYS A 446 -4.56 -10.16 8.44
CA LYS A 446 -4.43 -10.33 6.98
C LYS A 446 -3.67 -11.62 6.61
N HIS A 447 -2.68 -12.01 7.41
CA HIS A 447 -1.85 -13.20 7.15
C HIS A 447 -2.27 -14.41 8.00
N SER A 448 -3.42 -14.37 8.69
CA SER A 448 -3.95 -15.49 9.46
C SER A 448 -3.02 -15.99 10.57
N LEU A 449 -2.21 -15.08 11.11
CA LEU A 449 -1.28 -15.45 12.15
C LEU A 449 -2.06 -15.77 13.45
N PRO A 450 -1.57 -16.74 14.25
CA PRO A 450 -2.26 -17.15 15.46
C PRO A 450 -2.37 -16.00 16.47
N ASN A 451 -3.50 -15.95 17.18
CA ASN A 451 -3.78 -15.01 18.27
C ASN A 451 -3.50 -13.54 17.89
N PRO A 452 -4.11 -13.01 16.82
CA PRO A 452 -4.02 -11.59 16.53
C PRO A 452 -4.59 -10.82 17.72
N ASN A 453 -3.92 -9.75 18.11
CA ASN A 453 -4.40 -8.94 19.21
C ASN A 453 -4.06 -7.48 18.97
N PHE A 454 -4.83 -6.60 19.59
CA PHE A 454 -4.54 -5.19 19.72
C PHE A 454 -4.35 -4.90 21.21
N LEU A 455 -3.12 -4.60 21.63
CA LEU A 455 -2.77 -4.39 23.04
C LEU A 455 -3.22 -5.54 23.97
N GLY A 456 -3.08 -6.78 23.52
CA GLY A 456 -3.48 -7.97 24.28
C GLY A 456 -4.97 -8.35 24.17
N ALA A 457 -5.84 -7.48 23.68
CA ALA A 457 -7.23 -7.84 23.36
C ALA A 457 -7.26 -8.72 22.11
N GLN A 458 -7.78 -9.94 22.23
CA GLN A 458 -7.88 -10.89 21.11
C GLN A 458 -8.78 -10.35 20.01
N LEU A 459 -8.40 -10.62 18.77
CA LEU A 459 -9.16 -10.27 17.57
C LEU A 459 -9.55 -11.55 16.84
N GLU A 460 -10.70 -11.54 16.16
CA GLU A 460 -11.11 -12.66 15.33
C GLU A 460 -10.35 -12.62 13.98
N SER A 461 -9.45 -13.57 13.72
CA SER A 461 -8.74 -13.70 12.42
C SER A 461 -9.30 -14.77 11.49
N GLY A 462 -10.00 -15.76 12.04
CA GLY A 462 -10.44 -16.95 11.28
C GLY A 462 -11.38 -16.62 10.12
N GLN A 463 -12.14 -15.53 10.26
CA GLN A 463 -13.19 -15.15 9.33
C GLN A 463 -12.80 -14.03 8.38
N ALA A 464 -11.58 -13.49 8.39
CA ALA A 464 -11.23 -12.40 7.48
C ALA A 464 -11.30 -12.81 6.00
N GLU A 465 -11.88 -11.96 5.15
CA GLU A 465 -11.94 -12.14 3.70
C GLU A 465 -10.53 -12.15 3.11
N ARG A 466 -10.23 -13.17 2.30
CA ARG A 466 -8.91 -13.36 1.69
C ARG A 466 -9.06 -13.48 0.19
N TYR A 467 -8.23 -12.72 -0.51
CA TYR A 467 -8.06 -12.92 -1.94
C TYR A 467 -7.05 -14.04 -2.17
N SER A 468 -7.53 -15.16 -2.69
CA SER A 468 -6.69 -16.24 -3.22
C SER A 468 -6.59 -16.07 -4.72
N PRO A 469 -5.40 -15.78 -5.29
CA PRO A 469 -5.27 -15.62 -6.73
C PRO A 469 -5.62 -16.92 -7.44
N SER A 470 -6.70 -16.90 -8.24
CA SER A 470 -7.12 -18.01 -9.12
C SER A 470 -6.13 -18.25 -10.26
N TRP A 471 -5.19 -17.32 -10.47
CA TRP A 471 -4.28 -17.26 -11.61
C TRP A 471 -5.04 -17.51 -12.92
N ARG A 472 -6.23 -16.92 -13.12
CA ARG A 472 -6.98 -17.06 -14.37
C ARG A 472 -6.14 -16.64 -15.57
N HIS A 473 -6.32 -17.35 -16.68
CA HIS A 473 -5.66 -17.01 -17.92
C HIS A 473 -6.18 -15.64 -18.38
N PRO A 474 -5.34 -14.64 -18.70
CA PRO A 474 -5.84 -13.31 -19.07
C PRO A 474 -6.91 -13.32 -20.16
N GLY A 475 -6.81 -14.26 -21.10
CA GLY A 475 -7.80 -14.44 -22.16
C GLY A 475 -9.13 -15.11 -21.76
N SER A 476 -9.19 -15.81 -20.64
CA SER A 476 -10.46 -16.33 -20.15
C SER A 476 -11.26 -15.28 -19.38
N ILE A 477 -10.72 -14.07 -19.21
CA ILE A 477 -11.37 -13.01 -18.48
C ILE A 477 -12.17 -12.17 -19.45
N SER A 478 -13.49 -12.20 -19.27
CA SER A 478 -14.44 -11.33 -19.95
C SER A 478 -14.99 -10.33 -18.93
N PRO A 479 -14.47 -9.10 -18.87
CA PRO A 479 -15.01 -8.09 -17.96
C PRO A 479 -16.49 -7.84 -18.24
N ALA A 480 -17.27 -7.59 -17.19
CA ALA A 480 -18.66 -7.18 -17.36
C ALA A 480 -18.75 -5.89 -18.17
N THR A 481 -19.62 -5.89 -19.18
CA THR A 481 -20.13 -4.67 -19.80
C THR A 481 -21.48 -4.34 -19.17
N TRP A 482 -21.72 -3.06 -18.91
CA TRP A 482 -22.99 -2.57 -18.38
C TRP A 482 -23.30 -1.19 -18.96
N ASP A 483 -24.58 -0.85 -19.02
CA ASP A 483 -25.05 0.40 -19.59
C ASP A 483 -26.13 1.08 -18.69
N LEU A 484 -26.69 2.18 -19.20
CA LEU A 484 -27.74 2.98 -18.56
C LEU A 484 -29.12 2.74 -19.20
N ASN A 485 -29.24 1.73 -20.06
CA ASN A 485 -30.46 1.47 -20.80
C ASN A 485 -31.50 0.83 -19.90
N SER A 486 -32.77 1.04 -20.24
CA SER A 486 -33.90 0.35 -19.62
C SER A 486 -34.71 -0.31 -20.73
N PRO A 487 -34.18 -1.40 -21.34
CA PRO A 487 -34.86 -2.07 -22.43
C PRO A 487 -36.12 -2.78 -21.93
N ASP A 488 -37.07 -3.00 -22.82
CA ASP A 488 -38.15 -3.96 -22.57
C ASP A 488 -37.56 -5.36 -22.42
N PHE A 489 -38.07 -6.14 -21.48
CA PHE A 489 -37.54 -7.46 -21.15
C PHE A 489 -38.66 -8.50 -21.02
N SER A 490 -38.38 -9.72 -21.48
CA SER A 490 -39.20 -10.90 -21.16
C SER A 490 -38.78 -11.55 -19.84
N LEU A 491 -37.51 -11.37 -19.44
CA LEU A 491 -36.96 -11.80 -18.16
C LEU A 491 -36.08 -10.68 -17.59
N GLY A 492 -36.57 -10.04 -16.53
CA GLY A 492 -35.86 -9.00 -15.79
C GLY A 492 -35.56 -9.46 -14.38
N ILE A 493 -34.36 -9.21 -13.89
CA ILE A 493 -34.00 -9.45 -12.49
C ILE A 493 -33.45 -8.16 -11.89
N PHE A 494 -34.02 -7.71 -10.78
CA PHE A 494 -33.55 -6.56 -10.02
C PHE A 494 -32.85 -7.04 -8.75
N THR A 495 -31.68 -6.51 -8.42
CA THR A 495 -30.90 -6.94 -7.27
C THR A 495 -30.63 -5.77 -6.34
N ASP A 496 -30.66 -6.01 -5.02
CA ASP A 496 -30.22 -5.04 -4.03
C ASP A 496 -29.55 -5.71 -2.81
N GLY A 497 -28.73 -4.93 -2.10
CA GLY A 497 -28.14 -5.31 -0.82
C GLY A 497 -28.26 -4.22 0.22
N SER A 498 -28.76 -4.57 1.41
CA SER A 498 -29.03 -3.63 2.48
C SER A 498 -28.22 -3.92 3.75
N LYS A 499 -27.96 -2.86 4.52
CA LYS A 499 -27.42 -2.97 5.88
C LYS A 499 -28.15 -2.00 6.81
N ILE A 500 -28.96 -2.54 7.72
CA ILE A 500 -29.78 -1.79 8.69
C ILE A 500 -29.42 -2.26 10.09
N ASN A 501 -29.19 -1.33 11.03
CA ASN A 501 -28.92 -1.61 12.45
C ASN A 501 -27.76 -2.60 12.72
N GLY A 502 -26.82 -2.75 11.78
CA GLY A 502 -25.72 -3.70 11.88
C GLY A 502 -25.98 -5.04 11.17
N HIS A 503 -27.23 -5.32 10.87
CA HIS A 503 -27.71 -6.50 10.16
C HIS A 503 -27.67 -6.31 8.64
N VAL A 504 -27.28 -7.34 7.90
CA VAL A 504 -27.05 -7.33 6.45
C VAL A 504 -28.00 -8.30 5.72
N GLY A 505 -28.64 -7.83 4.65
CA GLY A 505 -29.50 -8.63 3.79
C GLY A 505 -29.18 -8.41 2.32
N ALA A 506 -29.38 -9.43 1.49
CA ALA A 506 -29.25 -9.38 0.04
C ALA A 506 -30.52 -9.97 -0.58
N ALA A 507 -31.01 -9.39 -1.67
CA ALA A 507 -32.19 -9.92 -2.33
C ALA A 507 -32.18 -9.66 -3.83
N PHE A 508 -32.96 -10.45 -4.55
CA PHE A 508 -33.30 -10.14 -5.93
C PHE A 508 -34.76 -10.44 -6.24
N SER A 509 -35.34 -9.65 -7.15
CA SER A 509 -36.73 -9.76 -7.60
C SER A 509 -36.76 -10.15 -9.07
N VAL A 510 -37.45 -11.24 -9.39
CA VAL A 510 -37.60 -11.75 -10.74
C VAL A 510 -38.91 -11.27 -11.34
N PHE A 511 -38.85 -10.85 -12.61
CA PHE A 511 -39.99 -10.50 -13.44
C PHE A 511 -39.95 -11.32 -14.74
N ASP A 512 -40.80 -12.34 -14.80
CA ASP A 512 -41.03 -13.23 -15.94
C ASP A 512 -42.57 -13.37 -16.11
N PRO A 513 -43.12 -13.41 -17.33
CA PRO A 513 -44.52 -13.74 -17.59
C PRO A 513 -45.09 -14.93 -16.79
N ILE A 514 -44.24 -15.89 -16.42
CA ILE A 514 -44.62 -17.13 -15.71
C ILE A 514 -44.30 -17.06 -14.20
N HIS A 515 -43.36 -16.21 -13.78
CA HIS A 515 -42.88 -16.18 -12.40
C HIS A 515 -42.48 -14.77 -11.97
N SER A 516 -43.19 -14.23 -10.98
CA SER A 516 -42.85 -12.98 -10.31
C SER A 516 -42.70 -13.26 -8.81
N GLY A 517 -41.53 -12.96 -8.26
CA GLY A 517 -41.24 -13.20 -6.85
C GLY A 517 -39.87 -12.69 -6.45
N ASP A 518 -39.70 -12.43 -5.15
CA ASP A 518 -38.43 -12.03 -4.55
C ASP A 518 -37.78 -13.20 -3.79
N LEU A 519 -36.46 -13.27 -3.88
CA LEU A 519 -35.64 -14.16 -3.07
C LEU A 519 -34.75 -13.33 -2.16
N GLN A 520 -34.74 -13.72 -0.89
CA GLN A 520 -34.14 -12.99 0.21
C GLN A 520 -33.09 -13.85 0.90
N PHE A 521 -31.93 -13.27 1.20
CA PHE A 521 -30.81 -13.93 1.83
C PHE A 521 -30.26 -13.09 2.98
N ARG A 522 -30.22 -13.68 4.16
CA ARG A 522 -29.59 -13.13 5.34
C ARG A 522 -28.07 -13.37 5.30
N LEU A 523 -27.28 -12.31 5.44
CA LEU A 523 -25.81 -12.39 5.53
C LEU A 523 -25.35 -12.16 6.97
N ASP A 524 -24.11 -12.55 7.28
CA ASP A 524 -23.48 -12.21 8.56
C ASP A 524 -23.43 -10.69 8.81
N ASP A 525 -23.59 -10.27 10.07
CA ASP A 525 -23.61 -8.86 10.49
C ASP A 525 -22.33 -8.08 10.15
N HIS A 526 -21.18 -8.77 10.06
CA HIS A 526 -19.92 -8.14 9.68
C HIS A 526 -19.81 -7.82 8.19
N CYS A 527 -20.72 -8.34 7.36
CA CYS A 527 -20.70 -8.10 5.92
C CYS A 527 -20.86 -6.61 5.60
N SER A 528 -20.28 -6.18 4.48
CA SER A 528 -20.48 -4.84 3.94
C SER A 528 -21.65 -4.79 2.97
N VAL A 529 -22.26 -3.62 2.79
CA VAL A 529 -23.28 -3.39 1.75
C VAL A 529 -22.77 -3.86 0.38
N PHE A 530 -21.51 -3.56 0.06
CA PHE A 530 -20.86 -4.03 -1.18
C PHE A 530 -20.84 -5.57 -1.34
N GLN A 531 -20.66 -6.32 -0.24
CA GLN A 531 -20.76 -7.78 -0.30
C GLN A 531 -22.20 -8.25 -0.48
N ALA A 532 -23.16 -7.61 0.19
CA ALA A 532 -24.58 -7.92 0.03
C ALA A 532 -25.02 -7.74 -1.42
N GLU A 533 -24.65 -6.63 -2.02
CA GLU A 533 -24.92 -6.26 -3.41
C GLU A 533 -24.33 -7.26 -4.41
N LEU A 534 -23.05 -7.60 -4.25
CA LEU A 534 -22.42 -8.64 -5.06
C LEU A 534 -23.07 -10.01 -4.85
N THR A 535 -23.49 -10.31 -3.62
CA THR A 535 -24.16 -11.57 -3.29
C THR A 535 -25.53 -11.65 -3.95
N ALA A 536 -26.30 -10.56 -3.95
CA ALA A 536 -27.57 -10.47 -4.66
C ALA A 536 -27.40 -10.77 -6.16
N ILE A 537 -26.39 -10.16 -6.80
CA ILE A 537 -26.03 -10.45 -8.19
C ILE A 537 -25.64 -11.93 -8.36
N LYS A 538 -24.79 -12.47 -7.49
CA LYS A 538 -24.36 -13.88 -7.55
C LYS A 538 -25.55 -14.83 -7.46
N GLN A 539 -26.46 -14.62 -6.51
CA GLN A 539 -27.63 -15.46 -6.32
C GLN A 539 -28.62 -15.34 -7.48
N ALA A 540 -28.81 -14.14 -8.02
CA ALA A 540 -29.61 -13.92 -9.23
C ALA A 540 -29.07 -14.73 -10.43
N LEU A 541 -27.75 -14.72 -10.65
CA LEU A 541 -27.12 -15.49 -11.72
C LEU A 541 -27.23 -17.01 -11.50
N LEU A 542 -27.04 -17.48 -10.27
CA LEU A 542 -27.22 -18.89 -9.93
C LEU A 542 -28.66 -19.35 -10.16
N TRP A 543 -29.63 -18.53 -9.76
CA TRP A 543 -31.04 -18.77 -10.00
C TRP A 543 -31.35 -18.82 -11.50
N LYS A 544 -30.86 -17.83 -12.28
CA LYS A 544 -31.04 -17.80 -13.74
C LYS A 544 -30.50 -19.06 -14.38
N LYS A 545 -29.30 -19.48 -13.99
CA LYS A 545 -28.66 -20.70 -14.52
C LYS A 545 -29.47 -21.97 -14.20
N ALA A 546 -30.11 -22.02 -13.04
CA ALA A 546 -30.91 -23.17 -12.63
C ALA A 546 -32.31 -23.19 -13.28
N GLN A 547 -33.01 -22.07 -13.31
CA GLN A 547 -34.44 -21.99 -13.68
C GLN A 547 -34.68 -21.57 -15.13
N ARG A 548 -33.75 -20.80 -15.71
CA ARG A 548 -33.86 -20.18 -17.04
C ARG A 548 -32.52 -20.22 -17.80
N PRO A 549 -31.90 -21.41 -17.98
CA PRO A 549 -30.56 -21.52 -18.55
C PRO A 549 -30.46 -20.92 -19.96
N SER A 550 -31.47 -21.15 -20.81
CA SER A 550 -31.48 -20.72 -22.22
C SER A 550 -32.07 -19.33 -22.48
N ALA A 551 -32.69 -18.70 -21.48
CA ALA A 551 -33.32 -17.39 -21.66
C ALA A 551 -32.28 -16.26 -21.57
N HIS A 552 -32.46 -15.23 -22.40
CA HIS A 552 -31.74 -13.97 -22.22
C HIS A 552 -32.33 -13.22 -21.02
N CYS A 553 -31.47 -12.70 -20.15
CA CYS A 553 -31.85 -12.04 -18.90
C CYS A 553 -31.28 -10.63 -18.83
N HIS A 554 -32.13 -9.66 -18.51
CA HIS A 554 -31.72 -8.30 -18.17
C HIS A 554 -31.60 -8.18 -16.65
N LEU A 555 -30.38 -7.99 -16.13
CA LEU A 555 -30.12 -7.83 -14.71
C LEU A 555 -29.87 -6.35 -14.39
N PHE A 556 -30.68 -5.79 -13.51
CA PHE A 556 -30.68 -4.41 -13.08
C PHE A 556 -30.16 -4.28 -11.65
N THR A 557 -29.24 -3.35 -11.42
CA THR A 557 -28.71 -3.03 -10.09
C THR A 557 -28.45 -1.53 -9.99
N ASP A 558 -28.73 -0.91 -8.83
CA ASP A 558 -28.31 0.46 -8.56
C ASP A 558 -26.89 0.56 -7.98
N SER A 559 -26.24 -0.58 -7.76
CA SER A 559 -24.90 -0.67 -7.20
C SER A 559 -23.80 -0.40 -8.22
N LEU A 560 -23.57 0.87 -8.51
CA LEU A 560 -22.47 1.31 -9.38
C LEU A 560 -21.11 0.79 -8.90
N SER A 561 -20.96 0.57 -7.59
CA SER A 561 -19.74 0.02 -7.01
C SER A 561 -19.48 -1.43 -7.41
N SER A 562 -20.53 -2.27 -7.44
CA SER A 562 -20.51 -3.66 -7.89
C SER A 562 -20.23 -3.76 -9.38
N LEU A 563 -20.93 -2.98 -10.20
CA LEU A 563 -20.70 -2.92 -11.65
C LEU A 563 -19.27 -2.49 -12.01
N LYS A 564 -18.74 -1.45 -11.35
CA LYS A 564 -17.34 -1.03 -11.52
C LYS A 564 -16.34 -2.08 -11.04
N ALA A 565 -16.72 -2.93 -10.09
CA ALA A 565 -15.86 -4.04 -9.66
C ALA A 565 -15.85 -5.16 -10.71
N LEU A 566 -17.01 -5.52 -11.27
CA LEU A 566 -17.18 -6.54 -12.30
C LEU A 566 -16.56 -6.14 -13.65
N GLN A 567 -16.50 -4.84 -13.96
CA GLN A 567 -15.83 -4.30 -15.15
C GLN A 567 -14.29 -4.40 -15.06
N LYS A 568 -13.71 -4.68 -13.89
CA LYS A 568 -12.25 -4.79 -13.75
C LYS A 568 -11.75 -6.07 -14.41
N PHE A 569 -10.73 -5.93 -15.25
CA PHE A 569 -10.02 -7.05 -15.87
C PHE A 569 -9.26 -7.94 -14.88
N LYS A 570 -8.83 -7.40 -13.72
CA LYS A 570 -8.19 -8.19 -12.65
C LYS A 570 -8.74 -7.72 -11.31
N PRO A 571 -9.91 -8.22 -10.90
CA PRO A 571 -10.43 -7.93 -9.58
C PRO A 571 -9.57 -8.66 -8.53
N ASN A 572 -9.29 -8.00 -7.41
CA ASN A 572 -8.59 -8.60 -6.27
C ASN A 572 -9.61 -9.01 -5.20
N ASN A 573 -10.66 -9.72 -5.62
CA ASN A 573 -11.76 -10.17 -4.76
C ASN A 573 -12.37 -11.44 -5.37
N ASN A 574 -12.39 -12.55 -4.62
CA ASN A 574 -12.87 -13.84 -5.13
C ASN A 574 -14.38 -13.83 -5.42
N LEU A 575 -15.22 -13.12 -4.67
CA LEU A 575 -16.64 -13.02 -4.95
C LEU A 575 -16.90 -12.36 -6.32
N VAL A 576 -16.10 -11.35 -6.68
CA VAL A 576 -16.16 -10.72 -8.01
C VAL A 576 -15.67 -11.68 -9.10
N GLU A 577 -14.64 -12.49 -8.84
CA GLU A 577 -14.20 -13.53 -9.78
C GLU A 577 -15.29 -14.58 -10.02
N ASP A 578 -15.93 -15.07 -8.96
CA ASP A 578 -17.01 -16.05 -9.03
C ASP A 578 -18.18 -15.53 -9.87
N ILE A 579 -18.57 -14.25 -9.68
CA ILE A 579 -19.66 -13.64 -10.45
C ILE A 579 -19.25 -13.52 -11.93
N GLN A 580 -18.02 -13.10 -12.21
CA GLN A 580 -17.51 -13.06 -13.58
C GLN A 580 -17.56 -14.42 -14.27
N ASP A 581 -17.27 -15.50 -13.54
CA ASP A 581 -17.28 -16.87 -14.07
C ASP A 581 -18.71 -17.41 -14.26
N LEU A 582 -19.72 -16.83 -13.59
CA LEU A 582 -21.15 -17.15 -13.77
C LEU A 582 -21.79 -16.38 -14.93
N MET A 583 -21.23 -15.24 -15.33
CA MET A 583 -21.75 -14.48 -16.46
C MET A 583 -21.42 -15.19 -17.78
N ASP A 584 -22.39 -15.23 -18.68
CA ASP A 584 -22.24 -15.64 -20.07
C ASP A 584 -22.86 -14.59 -21.01
N GLY A 585 -22.83 -14.83 -22.32
CA GLY A 585 -23.40 -13.91 -23.30
C GLY A 585 -24.94 -13.78 -23.25
N SER A 586 -25.61 -14.47 -22.34
CA SER A 586 -27.07 -14.42 -22.19
C SER A 586 -27.55 -13.51 -21.06
N VAL A 587 -26.64 -12.79 -20.39
CA VAL A 587 -26.98 -11.81 -19.35
C VAL A 587 -26.50 -10.41 -19.75
N SER A 588 -27.42 -9.46 -19.73
CA SER A 588 -27.12 -8.03 -19.92
C SER A 588 -27.22 -7.31 -18.58
N LEU A 589 -26.20 -6.51 -18.23
CA LEU A 589 -26.16 -5.75 -16.98
C LEU A 589 -26.54 -4.29 -17.20
N HIS A 590 -27.43 -3.78 -16.37
CA HIS A 590 -27.94 -2.41 -16.47
C HIS A 590 -27.83 -1.71 -15.11
N TRP A 591 -27.29 -0.49 -15.12
CA TRP A 591 -27.32 0.36 -13.94
C TRP A 591 -28.63 1.15 -13.89
N VAL A 592 -29.32 1.08 -12.75
CA VAL A 592 -30.53 1.87 -12.50
C VAL A 592 -30.30 2.86 -11.36
N LYS A 593 -31.11 3.92 -11.31
CA LYS A 593 -31.00 4.92 -10.25
C LYS A 593 -31.78 4.46 -9.01
N ALA A 594 -31.11 4.44 -7.86
CA ALA A 594 -31.73 4.17 -6.58
C ALA A 594 -32.86 5.18 -6.27
N HIS A 595 -33.95 4.69 -5.65
CA HIS A 595 -35.06 5.48 -5.11
C HIS A 595 -35.75 6.43 -6.12
N PHE A 596 -35.99 5.94 -7.34
CA PHE A 596 -36.60 6.72 -8.42
C PHE A 596 -37.93 6.12 -8.94
N GLY A 597 -38.67 5.35 -8.13
CA GLY A 597 -39.97 4.80 -8.53
C GLY A 597 -39.90 3.59 -9.46
N ILE A 598 -38.73 2.98 -9.65
CA ILE A 598 -38.60 1.77 -10.48
C ILE A 598 -39.08 0.58 -9.65
N VAL A 599 -40.29 0.10 -9.95
CA VAL A 599 -40.99 -0.94 -9.19
C VAL A 599 -40.09 -2.15 -8.88
N GLY A 600 -39.36 -2.67 -9.86
CA GLY A 600 -38.47 -3.81 -9.65
C GLY A 600 -37.31 -3.54 -8.68
N ASN A 601 -36.70 -2.35 -8.76
CA ASN A 601 -35.62 -1.95 -7.85
C ASN A 601 -36.16 -1.71 -6.44
N GLU A 602 -37.34 -1.10 -6.31
CA GLU A 602 -37.98 -0.86 -5.02
C GLU A 602 -38.41 -2.16 -4.34
N MET A 603 -38.87 -3.14 -5.12
CA MET A 603 -39.15 -4.49 -4.60
C MET A 603 -37.89 -5.18 -4.11
N ALA A 604 -36.78 -5.12 -4.87
CA ALA A 604 -35.51 -5.69 -4.45
C ALA A 604 -34.97 -5.00 -3.17
N ASP A 605 -35.05 -3.66 -3.09
CA ASP A 605 -34.64 -2.90 -1.90
C ASP A 605 -35.49 -3.23 -0.67
N LYS A 606 -36.81 -3.34 -0.84
CA LYS A 606 -37.69 -3.80 0.23
C LYS A 606 -37.33 -5.20 0.70
N ALA A 607 -37.16 -6.14 -0.23
CA ALA A 607 -36.81 -7.52 0.05
C ALA A 607 -35.44 -7.65 0.75
N ALA A 608 -34.44 -6.85 0.35
CA ALA A 608 -33.12 -6.86 0.97
C ALA A 608 -33.17 -6.32 2.41
N LYS A 609 -34.04 -5.34 2.69
CA LYS A 609 -34.29 -4.84 4.05
C LYS A 609 -35.00 -5.89 4.91
N GLU A 610 -36.04 -6.52 4.40
CA GLU A 610 -36.74 -7.62 5.08
C GLU A 610 -35.80 -8.80 5.36
N ALA A 611 -34.92 -9.14 4.41
CA ALA A 611 -33.90 -10.17 4.58
C ALA A 611 -32.94 -9.85 5.74
N SER A 612 -32.66 -8.57 5.98
CA SER A 612 -31.75 -8.15 7.05
C SER A 612 -32.31 -8.40 8.46
N ASP A 613 -33.64 -8.46 8.62
CA ASP A 613 -34.31 -8.69 9.90
C ASP A 613 -34.46 -10.19 10.25
N ARG A 614 -34.10 -11.10 9.34
CA ARG A 614 -34.17 -12.55 9.57
C ARG A 614 -33.14 -12.99 10.63
N GLN A 615 -33.55 -13.87 11.53
CA GLN A 615 -32.67 -14.36 12.61
C GLN A 615 -31.61 -15.36 12.12
N VAL A 616 -31.94 -16.19 11.14
CA VAL A 616 -31.06 -17.25 10.62
C VAL A 616 -30.21 -16.69 9.49
N VAL A 617 -28.89 -16.80 9.59
CA VAL A 617 -27.96 -16.42 8.52
C VAL A 617 -27.96 -17.49 7.44
N ASP A 618 -28.25 -17.09 6.20
CA ASP A 618 -28.30 -17.96 5.03
C ASP A 618 -26.92 -18.07 4.35
N ILE A 619 -26.16 -16.97 4.32
CA ILE A 619 -24.90 -16.86 3.58
C ILE A 619 -23.78 -16.36 4.50
N HIS A 620 -22.77 -17.21 4.67
CA HIS A 620 -21.57 -16.88 5.42
C HIS A 620 -20.44 -16.39 4.51
N LEU A 621 -19.95 -15.17 4.76
CA LEU A 621 -18.84 -14.56 4.01
C LEU A 621 -17.73 -14.11 4.94
N GLY A 622 -16.52 -13.97 4.40
CA GLY A 622 -15.41 -13.43 5.16
C GLY A 622 -15.61 -11.94 5.52
N ILE A 623 -15.09 -11.52 6.68
CA ILE A 623 -15.05 -10.13 7.15
C ILE A 623 -14.20 -9.30 6.18
N PRO A 624 -14.75 -8.25 5.55
CA PRO A 624 -13.99 -7.39 4.64
C PRO A 624 -12.76 -6.78 5.30
N GLU A 625 -11.69 -6.58 4.51
CA GLU A 625 -10.50 -5.85 4.96
C GLU A 625 -10.86 -4.45 5.51
N ARG A 626 -11.85 -3.79 4.90
CA ARG A 626 -12.35 -2.49 5.35
C ARG A 626 -13.04 -2.57 6.71
N THR A 627 -13.89 -3.58 6.93
CA THR A 627 -14.58 -3.81 8.21
C THR A 627 -13.56 -4.08 9.30
N THR A 628 -12.58 -4.95 9.02
CA THR A 628 -11.47 -5.25 9.92
C THR A 628 -10.68 -3.98 10.29
N LYS A 629 -10.28 -3.18 9.29
CA LYS A 629 -9.58 -1.90 9.50
C LYS A 629 -10.38 -0.92 10.35
N LEU A 630 -11.69 -0.83 10.12
CA LEU A 630 -12.57 0.04 10.90
C LEU A 630 -12.68 -0.44 12.35
N HIS A 631 -12.84 -1.74 12.57
CA HIS A 631 -12.92 -2.33 13.89
C HIS A 631 -11.64 -2.04 14.71
N VAL A 632 -10.45 -2.37 14.18
CA VAL A 632 -9.18 -2.11 14.88
C VAL A 632 -8.96 -0.60 15.09
N LYS A 633 -9.39 0.24 14.14
CA LYS A 633 -9.33 1.70 14.31
C LYS A 633 -10.24 2.18 15.45
N ASN A 634 -11.42 1.59 15.62
CA ASN A 634 -12.31 1.93 16.73
C ASN A 634 -11.70 1.51 18.08
N LEU A 635 -11.04 0.34 18.13
CA LEU A 635 -10.27 -0.06 19.31
C LEU A 635 -9.14 0.92 19.63
N LEU A 636 -8.42 1.39 18.61
CA LEU A 636 -7.40 2.44 18.77
C LEU A 636 -8.00 3.73 19.34
N LEU A 637 -9.13 4.20 18.80
CA LEU A 637 -9.77 5.42 19.27
C LEU A 637 -10.29 5.27 20.71
N LYS A 638 -10.81 4.09 21.06
CA LYS A 638 -11.23 3.74 22.42
C LYS A 638 -10.05 3.78 23.37
N GLU A 639 -8.96 3.09 23.06
CA GLU A 639 -7.75 3.11 23.89
C GLU A 639 -7.16 4.52 24.01
N TRP A 640 -7.18 5.32 22.94
CA TRP A 640 -6.74 6.71 23.02
C TRP A 640 -7.61 7.53 23.97
N GLN A 641 -8.93 7.35 23.92
CA GLN A 641 -9.86 7.98 24.86
C GLN A 641 -9.64 7.48 26.30
N ASP A 642 -9.44 6.18 26.50
CA ASP A 642 -9.21 5.58 27.82
C ASP A 642 -7.93 6.16 28.44
N ARG A 643 -6.83 6.26 27.68
CA ARG A 643 -5.61 6.95 28.11
C ARG A 643 -5.87 8.43 28.43
N TRP A 644 -6.71 9.11 27.67
CA TRP A 644 -7.02 10.51 27.91
C TRP A 644 -7.86 10.74 29.18
N ASN A 645 -8.75 9.80 29.51
CA ASN A 645 -9.60 9.81 30.69
C ASN A 645 -8.84 9.58 32.01
N LYS A 646 -7.66 8.95 31.98
CA LYS A 646 -6.88 8.70 33.19
C LYS A 646 -6.46 10.02 33.88
N THR A 647 -6.68 10.10 35.18
CA THR A 647 -6.45 11.30 36.00
C THR A 647 -4.97 11.67 36.11
N ASP A 648 -4.09 10.68 36.09
CA ASP A 648 -2.62 10.83 36.13
C ASP A 648 -2.01 11.36 34.82
N THR A 649 -2.80 11.40 33.73
CA THR A 649 -2.29 11.80 32.41
C THR A 649 -2.07 13.30 32.34
N LYS A 650 -0.86 13.74 31.98
CA LYS A 650 -0.53 15.17 31.88
C LYS A 650 -1.41 15.92 30.88
N GLY A 651 -1.81 17.16 31.20
CA GLY A 651 -2.63 18.01 30.32
C GLY A 651 -4.09 18.16 30.77
N ARG A 652 -4.37 18.04 32.08
CA ARG A 652 -5.74 18.09 32.62
C ARG A 652 -6.50 19.39 32.32
N TYR A 653 -5.80 20.52 32.23
CA TYR A 653 -6.41 21.77 31.76
C TYR A 653 -7.01 21.60 30.35
N THR A 654 -6.25 21.03 29.41
CA THR A 654 -6.73 20.72 28.06
C THR A 654 -7.87 19.71 28.09
N PHE A 655 -7.86 18.74 29.02
CA PHE A 655 -8.96 17.78 29.19
C PHE A 655 -10.28 18.48 29.54
N GLY A 656 -10.24 19.48 30.43
CA GLY A 656 -11.43 20.27 30.78
C GLY A 656 -12.07 20.99 29.59
N ILE A 657 -11.30 21.28 28.54
CA ILE A 657 -11.79 21.95 27.31
C ILE A 657 -12.15 20.94 26.22
N LEU A 658 -11.31 19.92 26.05
CA LEU A 658 -11.39 18.89 25.01
C LEU A 658 -11.38 17.50 25.66
N PRO A 659 -12.49 17.07 26.29
CA PRO A 659 -12.55 15.78 26.99
C PRO A 659 -12.61 14.59 26.02
N LYS A 660 -13.08 14.80 24.78
CA LYS A 660 -13.21 13.75 23.76
C LYS A 660 -12.09 13.82 22.72
N VAL A 661 -11.45 12.68 22.46
CA VAL A 661 -10.47 12.55 21.38
C VAL A 661 -11.14 12.70 20.03
N SER A 662 -10.46 13.34 19.07
CA SER A 662 -11.00 13.52 17.72
C SER A 662 -9.90 13.76 16.71
N THR A 663 -9.94 13.01 15.61
CA THR A 663 -9.00 13.20 14.49
C THR A 663 -9.34 14.43 13.64
N LYS A 664 -10.53 15.02 13.82
CA LYS A 664 -11.01 16.19 13.06
C LYS A 664 -10.45 17.51 13.59
N ILE A 665 -10.01 17.55 14.86
CA ILE A 665 -9.44 18.74 15.48
C ILE A 665 -8.05 19.01 14.89
N CYS A 666 -7.72 20.29 14.66
CA CYS A 666 -6.36 20.72 14.30
C CYS A 666 -6.20 22.19 14.69
N ILE A 667 -5.68 22.43 15.90
CA ILE A 667 -5.30 23.77 16.35
C ILE A 667 -3.88 24.03 15.85
N ASP A 668 -3.77 24.85 14.81
CA ASP A 668 -2.52 25.18 14.11
C ASP A 668 -2.07 26.63 14.32
N ASN A 669 -2.75 27.36 15.20
CA ASN A 669 -2.37 28.71 15.60
C ASN A 669 -1.70 28.66 16.98
N HIS A 670 -0.50 29.23 17.07
CA HIS A 670 0.28 29.22 18.31
C HIS A 670 -0.46 29.83 19.50
N LEU A 671 -1.24 30.91 19.32
CA LEU A 671 -1.98 31.57 20.40
C LEU A 671 -3.19 30.74 20.84
N LEU A 672 -3.92 30.14 19.90
CA LEU A 672 -4.99 29.20 20.24
C LEU A 672 -4.43 27.99 20.99
N SER A 673 -3.24 27.51 20.62
CA SER A 673 -2.53 26.46 21.34
C SER A 673 -2.17 26.88 22.77
N GLN A 674 -1.71 28.12 22.99
CA GLN A 674 -1.49 28.64 24.35
C GLN A 674 -2.79 28.56 25.16
N MET A 675 -3.88 29.10 24.61
CA MET A 675 -5.19 29.10 25.23
C MET A 675 -5.66 27.72 25.65
N VAL A 676 -5.59 26.71 24.79
CA VAL A 676 -6.11 25.37 25.13
C VAL A 676 -5.18 24.53 26.00
N THR A 677 -3.94 24.96 26.21
CA THR A 677 -2.94 24.23 27.00
C THR A 677 -2.58 24.91 28.32
N ASN A 678 -3.03 26.14 28.53
CA ASN A 678 -2.59 27.02 29.61
C ASN A 678 -1.05 27.18 29.68
N HIS A 679 -0.41 27.13 28.51
CA HIS A 679 1.02 27.37 28.37
C HIS A 679 1.23 28.56 27.45
N GLY A 680 1.29 29.76 28.02
CA GLY A 680 1.45 31.02 27.30
C GLY A 680 2.29 32.01 28.10
N LEU A 681 2.56 33.19 27.55
CA LEU A 681 3.31 34.24 28.25
C LEU A 681 2.47 34.98 29.32
N CYS A 682 1.63 34.25 30.05
CA CYS A 682 0.88 34.78 31.19
C CYS A 682 1.72 34.71 32.47
N PRO A 683 1.49 35.62 33.43
CA PRO A 683 2.24 35.64 34.68
C PRO A 683 2.21 34.31 35.45
N TYR A 684 1.05 33.63 35.51
CA TYR A 684 0.93 32.29 36.11
C TYR A 684 1.94 31.28 35.52
N TYR A 685 2.05 31.22 34.19
CA TYR A 685 2.95 30.29 33.52
C TYR A 685 4.42 30.69 33.69
N LEU A 686 4.75 31.99 33.64
CA LEU A 686 6.12 32.48 33.84
C LEU A 686 6.62 32.25 35.28
N LYS A 687 5.75 32.42 36.26
CA LYS A 687 6.01 32.17 37.69
C LYS A 687 6.37 30.71 37.96
N ARG A 688 5.71 29.76 37.27
CA ARG A 688 6.04 28.32 37.34
C ARG A 688 7.49 28.01 36.94
N PHE A 689 8.11 28.85 36.11
CA PHE A 689 9.51 28.70 35.68
C PHE A 689 10.48 29.66 36.38
N GLN A 690 10.03 30.37 37.42
CA GLN A 690 10.83 31.36 38.16
C GLN A 690 11.41 32.46 37.26
N LEU A 691 10.72 32.76 36.14
CA LEU A 691 11.14 33.80 35.20
C LEU A 691 10.56 35.17 35.56
N ARG A 692 9.49 35.21 36.36
CA ARG A 692 8.83 36.43 36.80
C ARG A 692 7.95 36.14 38.02
N ASP A 693 8.01 37.00 39.04
CA ASP A 693 7.21 36.85 40.28
C ASP A 693 5.85 37.54 40.23
N CYS A 694 5.57 38.30 39.16
CA CYS A 694 4.42 39.20 39.13
C CYS A 694 3.08 38.47 39.00
N ASN A 695 2.05 39.09 39.55
CA ASN A 695 0.65 38.81 39.25
C ASN A 695 0.15 39.69 38.09
N CYS A 696 -1.09 39.49 37.62
CA CYS A 696 -1.71 40.42 36.69
C CYS A 696 -1.78 41.83 37.29
N ARG A 697 -1.52 42.86 36.48
CA ARG A 697 -1.55 44.26 36.93
C ARG A 697 -2.95 44.76 37.33
N CYS A 698 -4.00 44.00 37.06
CA CYS A 698 -5.36 44.35 37.48
C CYS A 698 -5.54 44.27 39.00
N GLY A 699 -4.70 43.52 39.71
CA GLY A 699 -4.77 43.37 41.16
C GLY A 699 -5.96 42.54 41.67
N GLU A 700 -6.81 42.02 40.79
CA GLU A 700 -8.10 41.40 41.16
C GLU A 700 -8.08 39.86 41.29
N ASP A 701 -6.98 39.16 41.00
CA ASP A 701 -6.99 37.70 40.96
C ASP A 701 -5.71 37.03 41.49
N GLN A 702 -5.87 35.84 42.09
CA GLN A 702 -4.76 34.98 42.52
C GLN A 702 -4.27 34.02 41.42
N ASN A 703 -5.04 33.85 40.34
CA ASN A 703 -4.83 32.76 39.39
C ASN A 703 -4.05 33.14 38.12
N ASP A 704 -4.06 34.41 37.68
CA ASP A 704 -3.28 35.01 36.56
C ASP A 704 -3.04 34.13 35.32
N ASP A 705 -3.97 33.21 35.05
CA ASP A 705 -3.87 32.22 34.00
C ASP A 705 -4.61 32.69 32.75
N ILE A 706 -4.61 31.88 31.70
CA ILE A 706 -5.24 32.32 30.44
C ILE A 706 -6.76 32.53 30.60
N GLN A 707 -7.43 31.86 31.55
CA GLN A 707 -8.86 32.09 31.77
C GLN A 707 -9.11 33.47 32.35
N HIS A 708 -8.26 33.95 33.27
CA HIS A 708 -8.31 35.32 33.77
C HIS A 708 -8.28 36.34 32.63
N PHE A 709 -7.29 36.27 31.73
CA PHE A 709 -7.20 37.22 30.62
C PHE A 709 -8.38 37.12 29.65
N LEU A 710 -8.91 35.91 29.41
CA LEU A 710 -10.01 35.70 28.47
C LEU A 710 -11.40 36.08 29.00
N PHE A 711 -11.64 36.00 30.31
CA PHE A 711 -12.99 36.12 30.87
C PHE A 711 -13.13 37.16 31.97
N TRP A 712 -12.08 37.46 32.74
CA TRP A 712 -12.23 38.21 34.00
C TRP A 712 -11.42 39.50 34.05
N CYS A 713 -10.19 39.54 33.50
CA CYS A 713 -9.26 40.66 33.59
C CYS A 713 -9.87 42.03 33.21
N PRO A 714 -10.11 42.96 34.14
CA PRO A 714 -10.77 44.24 33.83
C PRO A 714 -9.98 45.09 32.82
N LEU A 715 -8.66 44.93 32.80
CA LEU A 715 -7.76 45.61 31.85
C LEU A 715 -7.97 45.18 30.39
N LEU A 716 -8.62 44.04 30.14
CA LEU A 716 -8.94 43.53 28.80
C LEU A 716 -10.45 43.58 28.49
N SER A 717 -11.21 44.38 29.24
CA SER A 717 -12.67 44.46 29.11
C SER A 717 -13.13 44.96 27.73
N SER A 718 -12.42 45.93 27.15
CA SER A 718 -12.71 46.47 25.82
C SER A 718 -12.46 45.43 24.72
N GLU A 719 -11.39 44.65 24.80
CA GLU A 719 -11.08 43.57 23.84
C GLU A 719 -12.04 42.38 23.97
N ARG A 720 -12.55 42.11 25.19
CA ARG A 720 -13.55 41.07 25.42
C ARG A 720 -14.93 41.39 24.86
N SER A 721 -15.22 42.64 24.48
CA SER A 721 -16.47 42.99 23.78
C SER A 721 -16.67 42.18 22.49
N LEU A 722 -15.57 41.69 21.89
CA LEU A 722 -15.57 40.80 20.74
C LEU A 722 -15.98 39.37 21.08
N LEU A 723 -16.09 38.98 22.35
CA LEU A 723 -16.57 37.68 22.81
C LEU A 723 -18.01 37.84 23.34
N ARG A 724 -18.91 36.93 22.95
CA ARG A 724 -20.23 36.84 23.56
C ARG A 724 -20.07 36.46 25.05
N PRO A 725 -20.82 37.11 25.97
CA PRO A 725 -20.83 36.76 27.38
C PRO A 725 -21.15 35.27 27.60
N GLY A 726 -20.45 34.63 28.54
CA GLY A 726 -20.68 33.23 28.92
C GLY A 726 -20.16 32.18 27.93
N MET A 727 -19.43 32.54 26.86
CA MET A 727 -18.81 31.55 25.98
C MET A 727 -17.69 30.79 26.67
N SER A 728 -17.74 29.47 26.61
CA SER A 728 -16.61 28.60 26.92
C SER A 728 -15.50 28.69 25.87
N ILE A 729 -14.26 28.33 26.24
CA ILE A 729 -13.13 28.21 25.31
C ILE A 729 -13.47 27.29 24.13
N GLN A 730 -14.24 26.22 24.36
CA GLN A 730 -14.66 25.30 23.31
C GLN A 730 -15.57 25.98 22.28
N GLN A 731 -16.49 26.85 22.71
CA GLN A 731 -17.35 27.62 21.81
C GLN A 731 -16.55 28.66 21.02
N ILE A 732 -15.53 29.29 21.63
CA ILE A 732 -14.61 30.20 20.95
C ILE A 732 -13.88 29.47 19.80
N LEU A 733 -13.43 28.23 20.01
CA LEU A 733 -12.78 27.41 18.98
C LEU A 733 -13.70 27.04 17.81
N GLN A 734 -15.02 27.03 18.02
CA GLN A 734 -16.00 26.65 17.00
C GLN A 734 -16.50 27.85 16.17
N ASP A 735 -16.28 29.08 16.63
CA ASP A 735 -16.70 30.30 15.93
C ASP A 735 -15.77 30.63 14.74
N LYS A 736 -16.12 30.09 13.56
CA LYS A 736 -15.38 30.26 12.30
C LYS A 736 -15.29 31.72 11.83
N ARG A 737 -16.21 32.61 12.22
CA ARG A 737 -16.23 34.03 11.79
C ARG A 737 -15.08 34.82 12.43
N LYS A 738 -14.59 34.39 13.59
CA LYS A 738 -13.56 35.09 14.37
C LYS A 738 -12.14 34.56 14.18
N ILE A 739 -12.00 33.28 13.77
CA ILE A 739 -10.72 32.61 13.50
C ILE A 739 -10.06 33.07 12.17
N ARG A 740 -10.84 33.64 11.24
CA ARG A 740 -10.35 34.07 9.90
C ARG A 740 -10.30 35.58 9.68
N GLY A 741 -10.80 36.41 10.60
CA GLY A 741 -11.06 37.83 10.31
C GLY A 741 -10.56 38.83 11.32
N GLN A 742 -10.96 38.75 12.60
CA GLN A 742 -10.87 39.94 13.47
C GLN A 742 -10.68 39.65 14.97
N VAL A 743 -10.69 38.40 15.43
CA VAL A 743 -10.18 38.10 16.78
C VAL A 743 -8.76 37.59 16.61
N HIS A 744 -7.87 38.53 16.32
CA HIS A 744 -6.45 38.28 16.45
C HIS A 744 -6.20 38.01 17.93
N PRO A 745 -5.72 36.84 18.35
CA PRO A 745 -5.30 36.67 19.74
C PRO A 745 -4.02 37.50 20.03
N GLN A 746 -3.56 38.31 19.08
CA GLN A 746 -2.63 39.41 19.33
C GLN A 746 -3.23 40.40 20.35
N PHE A 747 -4.54 40.60 20.39
CA PHE A 747 -5.13 41.65 21.23
C PHE A 747 -5.13 41.34 22.74
N CYS A 748 -5.16 40.08 23.18
CA CYS A 748 -5.10 39.73 24.61
C CYS A 748 -3.69 39.35 25.10
N LEU A 749 -2.72 39.13 24.21
CA LEU A 749 -1.37 38.66 24.59
C LEU A 749 -0.22 39.57 24.09
N GLN A 750 -0.43 40.41 23.07
CA GLN A 750 0.52 41.47 22.71
C GLN A 750 0.28 42.79 23.45
N SER A 751 -0.94 43.09 23.92
CA SER A 751 -1.17 44.25 24.80
C SER A 751 -0.44 44.10 26.13
N SER A 752 -0.30 42.85 26.62
CA SER A 752 0.66 42.50 27.65
C SER A 752 2.10 42.72 27.17
N ALA A 753 2.56 42.25 26.01
CA ALA A 753 3.98 42.42 25.63
C ALA A 753 4.41 43.84 25.19
N GLY A 754 3.48 44.70 24.76
CA GLY A 754 3.75 46.07 24.29
C GLY A 754 3.66 47.15 25.37
N HIS A 755 3.08 46.82 26.53
CA HIS A 755 3.04 47.69 27.71
C HIS A 755 3.52 46.99 29.01
N LEU A 756 4.11 45.78 28.93
CA LEU A 756 4.80 45.10 30.06
C LEU A 756 6.31 45.30 30.07
#